data_AF-A0A158BR49-F1
#
_entry.id   AF-A0A158BR49-F1
#
_cell.length_a   1.000
_cell.length_b   1.000
_cell.length_c   1.000
_cell.angle_alpha   90.00
_cell.angle_beta   90.00
_cell.angle_gamma   90.00
#
_symmetry.space_group_name_H-M   'P 1'
#
loop_
_entity.id
_entity.type
_entity.pdbx_description
1 polymer ?
#
loop_
_entity_poly.entity_id
_entity_poly.type
_entity_poly.pdbx_seq_one_letter_code
_entity_poly.pdbx_strand_id
1 'polypeptide(L)'
;MNSKTSDSVGIADAPPHAGTAGQEPTTHRTHTYRWPAGQEACLASLEVSVDATPSGVLRSYRYRVSLDGSAGASGQGLFQPDWQPASPHSMLYRHAHASLMFDGPARALPEHAHVFARESFMDETASELALDPVELRLRHLDGDEDAGAREVVRMVTERAAWGRKARTDAGSQWLSGRGFAMDGEREGEANWSAWVVDIDVHRQTGDVAVRRVVAGYGEGSASLPVLHGVPHTLVESAVSLALGHASNARPAHDEAAASAPMSFEIAAAIGPASLSAQGKPDALPIPGAQRAAAPAVAAIANAIFDATGVRFRQPPFDSQQLQAKLAGAQPPQPVHHGVAAPRPGRIKKLLAGGGIAGFIGGLVGLACAIIPGPPEIAPIAPGSVGASTWSAATLERGRQIALAGDCAVCHTAPGGQKNAGGFALETPFGTIYSTNITPDAETGIGLWSYAAFERAMRKGIARDGTHLYPAFPYTAFAKMSEPDMLALYAYLMSQPPVKHAPPKTSLPFPMNLRPTVAGWNWLFHDDSAFRPDASKSAMWNRGKYLVDGAAHCGACHTPRNRLGAEKGGLAYLAGGEAEGWDAPALVGHRGPVPWTEKALFDYLRTGFSKEHGVAAGPMGPVVTGLSELPESDVRAIAHYITSLSPQVDEAAAASAAKKQSDGADVVSVMGLERGRQTFETACAVCHAASGGVGHLGVRPLMGLNTSVAQNRPDNLLHVLHNGIDSPATAELGYMPGFGDVYDDRQMAELAAYIRARYAPDQPAWTDLEQASAQVRHAAH
;
A
#
# COMPACT_ATOMS: atom_id res chain seq x y z
N MET A 1 -10.54 -69.76 7.31
CA MET A 1 -11.51 -69.32 8.32
C MET A 1 -10.88 -68.17 9.12
N ASN A 2 -11.48 -66.97 9.01
CA ASN A 2 -11.46 -65.79 9.91
C ASN A 2 -10.10 -65.19 10.39
N SER A 3 -9.92 -63.90 10.69
CA SER A 3 -10.40 -62.56 10.27
C SER A 3 -9.99 -61.58 11.39
N LYS A 4 -9.42 -60.39 11.07
CA LYS A 4 -9.44 -59.11 11.84
C LYS A 4 -8.71 -59.10 13.23
N THR A 5 -8.08 -58.03 13.75
CA THR A 5 -8.23 -56.55 13.62
C THR A 5 -7.09 -55.79 14.34
N SER A 6 -6.84 -54.55 13.89
CA SER A 6 -6.30 -53.34 14.57
C SER A 6 -4.87 -53.32 15.12
N ASP A 7 -3.97 -52.62 14.41
CA ASP A 7 -2.72 -52.09 14.95
C ASP A 7 -2.83 -50.56 15.14
N SER A 8 -2.74 -50.13 16.40
CA SER A 8 -2.52 -48.75 16.83
C SER A 8 -1.01 -48.48 16.88
N VAL A 9 -0.51 -47.52 16.10
CA VAL A 9 0.89 -47.09 16.18
C VAL A 9 1.00 -46.04 17.29
N GLY A 10 1.59 -46.42 18.42
CA GLY A 10 2.02 -45.48 19.46
C GLY A 10 3.45 -45.04 19.19
N ILE A 11 3.67 -43.73 19.04
CA ILE A 11 5.00 -43.12 19.05
C ILE A 11 5.17 -42.48 20.43
N ALA A 12 6.15 -42.96 21.19
CA ALA A 12 6.51 -42.43 22.50
C ALA A 12 7.84 -41.68 22.35
N ASP A 13 7.82 -40.38 22.64
CA ASP A 13 8.99 -39.63 23.09
C ASP A 13 8.52 -38.57 24.10
N ALA A 14 9.15 -38.57 25.27
CA ALA A 14 8.78 -37.77 26.44
C ALA A 14 9.57 -36.45 26.50
N PRO A 15 8.95 -35.29 26.80
CA PRO A 15 9.68 -34.06 27.11
C PRO A 15 10.04 -33.99 28.61
N PRO A 16 11.00 -33.11 29.01
CA PRO A 16 11.62 -33.15 30.32
C PRO A 16 10.69 -32.64 31.43
N HIS A 17 10.90 -33.19 32.63
CA HIS A 17 10.18 -32.89 33.86
C HIS A 17 10.07 -31.39 34.17
N ALA A 18 8.84 -30.89 34.24
CA ALA A 18 8.49 -29.64 34.93
C ALA A 18 7.85 -29.97 36.29
N GLY A 19 8.34 -29.31 37.34
CA GLY A 19 7.92 -29.47 38.72
C GLY A 19 6.43 -29.17 38.95
N THR A 20 5.94 -29.69 40.07
CA THR A 20 4.58 -29.53 40.59
C THR A 20 4.22 -28.05 40.84
N ALA A 21 3.55 -27.43 39.87
CA ALA A 21 2.75 -26.21 40.03
C ALA A 21 1.37 -26.48 39.41
N GLY A 22 0.30 -26.03 40.09
CA GLY A 22 -1.08 -26.44 39.85
C GLY A 22 -1.49 -26.46 38.38
N GLN A 23 -1.96 -27.62 37.89
CA GLN A 23 -2.47 -27.73 36.53
C GLN A 23 -3.76 -26.92 36.39
N GLU A 24 -3.78 -25.96 35.47
CA GLU A 24 -5.02 -25.27 35.09
C GLU A 24 -6.08 -26.29 34.67
N PRO A 25 -7.34 -26.12 35.11
CA PRO A 25 -8.43 -27.00 34.73
C PRO A 25 -8.65 -26.94 33.21
N THR A 26 -8.90 -28.08 32.58
CA THR A 26 -9.14 -28.17 31.13
C THR A 26 -10.63 -28.28 30.83
N THR A 27 -11.04 -27.73 29.68
CA THR A 27 -12.39 -27.87 29.14
C THR A 27 -12.37 -28.75 27.91
N HIS A 28 -13.21 -29.80 27.91
CA HIS A 28 -13.35 -30.71 26.78
C HIS A 28 -14.31 -30.14 25.73
N ARG A 29 -13.93 -30.20 24.45
CA ARG A 29 -14.72 -29.66 23.34
C ARG A 29 -14.72 -30.65 22.20
N THR A 30 -15.87 -30.80 21.53
CA THR A 30 -16.03 -31.64 20.33
C THR A 30 -16.91 -30.95 19.32
N HIS A 31 -16.44 -30.84 18.08
CA HIS A 31 -17.20 -30.32 16.95
C HIS A 31 -17.05 -31.21 15.72
N THR A 32 -18.11 -31.26 14.91
CA THR A 32 -18.14 -32.02 13.65
C THR A 32 -18.27 -31.05 12.48
N TYR A 33 -17.39 -31.21 11.50
CA TYR A 33 -17.38 -30.50 10.23
C TYR A 33 -17.77 -31.46 9.11
N ARG A 34 -18.33 -30.93 8.03
CA ARG A 34 -18.78 -31.72 6.87
C ARG A 34 -18.11 -31.26 5.59
N TRP A 35 -17.81 -32.21 4.72
CA TRP A 35 -17.18 -31.94 3.43
C TRP A 35 -17.86 -32.74 2.29
N PRO A 36 -18.19 -32.13 1.13
CA PRO A 36 -18.70 -32.85 -0.03
C PRO A 36 -17.64 -33.81 -0.63
N ALA A 37 -17.94 -35.10 -0.70
CA ALA A 37 -17.00 -36.13 -1.18
C ALA A 37 -17.49 -36.78 -2.49
N GLY A 38 -17.05 -36.26 -3.64
CA GLY A 38 -17.30 -36.87 -4.96
C GLY A 38 -18.53 -36.34 -5.71
N GLN A 39 -18.96 -37.08 -6.77
CA GLN A 39 -20.06 -36.68 -7.67
C GLN A 39 -21.47 -37.09 -7.18
N GLU A 40 -21.56 -38.11 -6.34
CA GLU A 40 -22.79 -38.46 -5.63
C GLU A 40 -22.81 -37.74 -4.27
N ALA A 41 -23.99 -37.45 -3.72
CA ALA A 41 -24.20 -36.64 -2.50
C ALA A 41 -23.65 -37.25 -1.19
N CYS A 42 -22.48 -37.89 -1.22
CA CYS A 42 -21.74 -38.40 -0.10
C CYS A 42 -21.10 -37.24 0.68
N LEU A 43 -21.29 -37.23 1.99
CA LEU A 43 -20.69 -36.25 2.89
C LEU A 43 -19.66 -36.94 3.78
N ALA A 44 -18.46 -36.37 3.87
CA ALA A 44 -17.52 -36.74 4.90
C ALA A 44 -17.83 -36.00 6.20
N SER A 45 -17.73 -36.69 7.32
CA SER A 45 -17.84 -36.15 8.67
C SER A 45 -16.44 -36.11 9.30
N LEU A 46 -15.97 -34.93 9.68
CA LEU A 46 -14.65 -34.68 10.29
C LEU A 46 -14.87 -34.15 11.71
N GLU A 47 -14.65 -35.00 12.72
CA GLU A 47 -14.83 -34.68 14.13
C GLU A 47 -13.50 -34.31 14.78
N VAL A 48 -13.47 -33.13 15.41
CA VAL A 48 -12.32 -32.61 16.16
C VAL A 48 -12.70 -32.55 17.62
N SER A 49 -11.89 -33.11 18.52
CA SER A 49 -12.06 -33.00 19.97
C SER A 49 -10.77 -32.60 20.68
N VAL A 50 -10.85 -31.64 21.59
CA VAL A 50 -9.67 -31.06 22.28
C VAL A 50 -9.97 -30.77 23.74
N ASP A 51 -8.96 -30.99 24.59
CA ASP A 51 -8.93 -30.47 25.97
C ASP A 51 -8.05 -29.21 26.05
N ALA A 52 -8.65 -28.07 26.32
CA ALA A 52 -7.97 -26.77 26.35
C ALA A 52 -8.02 -26.12 27.75
N THR A 53 -6.91 -25.50 28.17
CA THR A 53 -6.88 -24.64 29.37
C THR A 53 -7.48 -23.25 29.06
N PRO A 54 -7.86 -22.45 30.09
CA PRO A 54 -8.31 -21.07 29.90
C PRO A 54 -7.24 -20.17 29.25
N SER A 55 -5.96 -20.46 29.51
CA SER A 55 -4.82 -19.81 28.85
C SER A 55 -4.63 -20.24 27.39
N GLY A 56 -5.47 -21.13 26.86
CA GLY A 56 -5.44 -21.59 25.48
C GLY A 56 -4.38 -22.64 25.18
N VAL A 57 -3.86 -23.37 26.18
CA VAL A 57 -2.94 -24.50 25.96
C VAL A 57 -3.74 -25.77 25.66
N LEU A 58 -3.47 -26.40 24.51
CA LEU A 58 -4.16 -27.61 24.07
C LEU A 58 -3.44 -28.87 24.59
N ARG A 59 -4.06 -29.61 25.52
CA ARG A 59 -3.46 -30.82 26.13
C ARG A 59 -3.69 -32.08 25.32
N SER A 60 -4.89 -32.25 24.76
CA SER A 60 -5.24 -33.42 23.96
C SER A 60 -5.83 -32.99 22.60
N TYR A 61 -5.57 -33.76 21.55
CA TYR A 61 -6.16 -33.56 20.23
C TYR A 61 -6.61 -34.89 19.63
N ARG A 62 -7.92 -35.05 19.42
CA ARG A 62 -8.52 -36.24 18.79
C ARG A 62 -9.20 -35.83 17.50
N TYR A 63 -8.85 -36.51 16.41
CA TYR A 63 -9.40 -36.27 15.09
C TYR A 63 -9.95 -37.56 14.50
N ARG A 64 -11.22 -37.54 14.08
CA ARG A 64 -11.89 -38.70 13.48
C ARG A 64 -12.53 -38.30 12.15
N VAL A 65 -12.34 -39.12 11.12
CA VAL A 65 -12.94 -38.92 9.80
C VAL A 65 -13.73 -40.15 9.37
N SER A 66 -15.00 -39.94 9.00
CA SER A 66 -15.91 -40.97 8.47
C SER A 66 -16.65 -40.50 7.21
N LEU A 67 -17.15 -41.44 6.40
CA LEU A 67 -17.99 -41.14 5.23
C LEU A 67 -19.45 -41.54 5.50
N ASP A 68 -20.39 -40.64 5.23
CA ASP A 68 -21.83 -40.86 5.37
C ASP A 68 -22.34 -41.64 4.13
N GLY A 69 -22.41 -42.98 4.20
CA GLY A 69 -23.05 -43.82 3.17
C GLY A 69 -22.40 -45.19 2.92
N SER A 70 -23.19 -46.17 2.46
CA SER A 70 -22.70 -47.51 2.09
C SER A 70 -21.95 -47.49 0.75
N ALA A 71 -20.77 -46.86 0.72
CA ALA A 71 -19.82 -47.05 -0.36
C ALA A 71 -19.37 -48.51 -0.33
N GLY A 72 -19.83 -49.30 -1.31
CA GLY A 72 -19.43 -50.69 -1.50
C GLY A 72 -17.90 -50.83 -1.51
N ALA A 73 -17.41 -52.01 -1.15
CA ALA A 73 -16.03 -52.34 -0.80
C ALA A 73 -14.94 -52.18 -1.90
N SER A 74 -15.09 -51.24 -2.82
CA SER A 74 -14.07 -50.82 -3.78
C SER A 74 -14.08 -49.30 -3.86
N GLY A 75 -13.30 -48.61 -3.03
CA GLY A 75 -13.11 -47.15 -3.07
C GLY A 75 -12.44 -46.62 -4.34
N GLN A 76 -12.48 -47.37 -5.45
CA GLN A 76 -12.01 -46.96 -6.77
C GLN A 76 -13.18 -46.33 -7.53
N GLY A 77 -13.17 -45.00 -7.64
CA GLY A 77 -14.13 -44.24 -8.47
C GLY A 77 -14.92 -43.13 -7.76
N LEU A 78 -14.83 -43.00 -6.44
CA LEU A 78 -15.52 -41.93 -5.68
C LEU A 78 -14.78 -40.58 -5.73
N PHE A 79 -13.50 -40.59 -6.09
CA PHE A 79 -12.62 -39.43 -6.09
C PHE A 79 -12.03 -39.24 -7.49
N GLN A 80 -11.84 -37.98 -7.93
CA GLN A 80 -11.28 -37.68 -9.24
C GLN A 80 -9.90 -38.33 -9.41
N PRO A 81 -9.55 -38.88 -10.60
CA PRO A 81 -8.35 -39.68 -10.82
C PRO A 81 -7.01 -38.95 -10.60
N ASP A 82 -7.06 -37.62 -10.41
CA ASP A 82 -5.89 -36.74 -10.37
C ASP A 82 -5.47 -36.36 -8.92
N TRP A 83 -6.18 -36.86 -7.91
CA TRP A 83 -5.93 -36.53 -6.50
C TRP A 83 -4.94 -37.53 -5.90
N GLN A 84 -3.70 -37.11 -5.71
CA GLN A 84 -2.73 -37.92 -4.96
C GLN A 84 -3.18 -37.98 -3.49
N PRO A 85 -3.17 -39.18 -2.86
CA PRO A 85 -3.41 -39.27 -1.43
C PRO A 85 -2.30 -38.51 -0.69
N ALA A 86 -2.67 -37.49 0.07
CA ALA A 86 -1.72 -36.75 0.89
C ALA A 86 -1.01 -37.69 1.89
N SER A 87 0.27 -37.44 2.16
CA SER A 87 1.00 -38.06 3.27
C SER A 87 0.17 -37.95 4.57
N PRO A 88 0.21 -38.96 5.46
CA PRO A 88 -0.74 -39.07 6.55
C PRO A 88 -0.55 -37.97 7.60
N HIS A 89 -1.28 -36.86 7.42
CA HIS A 89 -1.82 -35.98 8.46
C HIS A 89 -0.81 -35.50 9.51
N SER A 90 0.16 -34.69 9.09
CA SER A 90 1.06 -34.00 10.03
C SER A 90 0.24 -33.11 10.97
N MET A 91 0.41 -33.33 12.27
CA MET A 91 -0.18 -32.44 13.27
C MET A 91 0.64 -31.16 13.34
N LEU A 92 0.10 -30.11 12.71
CA LEU A 92 0.67 -28.77 12.70
C LEU A 92 0.91 -28.23 14.13
N TYR A 93 -0.08 -28.36 15.00
CA TYR A 93 -0.01 -27.84 16.36
C TYR A 93 0.57 -28.89 17.32
N ARG A 94 1.46 -28.48 18.22
CA ARG A 94 1.98 -29.38 19.26
C ARG A 94 0.91 -29.65 20.31
N HIS A 95 0.73 -30.91 20.64
CA HIS A 95 -0.20 -31.39 21.66
C HIS A 95 0.52 -32.40 22.55
N ALA A 96 0.25 -32.40 23.85
CA ALA A 96 0.86 -33.38 24.75
C ALA A 96 0.40 -34.82 24.44
N HIS A 97 -0.84 -34.97 23.97
CA HIS A 97 -1.40 -36.25 23.52
C HIS A 97 -2.26 -36.05 22.28
N ALA A 98 -2.10 -36.91 21.27
CA ALA A 98 -2.96 -36.85 20.11
C ALA A 98 -3.27 -38.20 19.47
N SER A 99 -4.47 -38.30 18.88
CA SER A 99 -4.99 -39.53 18.30
C SER A 99 -5.75 -39.24 17.01
N LEU A 100 -5.39 -39.91 15.92
CA LEU A 100 -6.01 -39.76 14.60
C LEU A 100 -6.70 -41.06 14.19
N MET A 101 -7.96 -41.00 13.76
CA MET A 101 -8.74 -42.16 13.31
C MET A 101 -9.40 -41.88 11.95
N PHE A 102 -9.18 -42.77 10.98
CA PHE A 102 -9.70 -42.64 9.61
C PHE A 102 -10.40 -43.92 9.18
N ASP A 103 -11.61 -43.79 8.65
CA ASP A 103 -12.25 -44.87 7.88
C ASP A 103 -11.47 -45.10 6.57
N GLY A 104 -11.34 -46.36 6.13
CA GLY A 104 -10.49 -46.76 4.99
C GLY A 104 -10.59 -45.86 3.73
N PRO A 105 -11.79 -45.65 3.16
CA PRO A 105 -11.98 -44.76 2.01
C PRO A 105 -11.88 -43.26 2.34
N ALA A 106 -11.95 -42.85 3.60
CA ALA A 106 -11.89 -41.45 4.02
C ALA A 106 -10.46 -40.86 3.97
N ARG A 107 -9.43 -41.70 3.79
CA ARG A 107 -8.04 -41.27 3.58
C ARG A 107 -7.80 -40.58 2.24
N ALA A 108 -8.75 -40.67 1.30
CA ALA A 108 -8.67 -40.03 -0.01
C ALA A 108 -9.28 -38.62 -0.07
N LEU A 109 -9.70 -38.07 1.09
CA LEU A 109 -10.18 -36.70 1.17
C LEU A 109 -9.07 -35.69 0.83
N PRO A 110 -9.44 -34.52 0.29
CA PRO A 110 -8.46 -33.51 -0.03
C PRO A 110 -7.90 -32.89 1.24
N GLU A 111 -6.65 -32.44 1.16
CA GLU A 111 -5.98 -31.72 2.25
C GLU A 111 -6.79 -30.53 2.76
N HIS A 112 -7.34 -29.72 1.86
CA HIS A 112 -8.15 -28.56 2.23
C HIS A 112 -9.40 -28.90 3.06
N ALA A 113 -9.93 -30.14 3.01
CA ALA A 113 -11.01 -30.58 3.89
C ALA A 113 -10.54 -30.76 5.33
N HIS A 114 -9.33 -31.29 5.51
CA HIS A 114 -8.71 -31.46 6.82
C HIS A 114 -8.33 -30.10 7.43
N VAL A 115 -7.74 -29.22 6.62
CA VAL A 115 -7.40 -27.85 7.04
C VAL A 115 -8.67 -27.08 7.41
N PHE A 116 -9.75 -27.21 6.64
CA PHE A 116 -11.04 -26.61 6.96
C PHE A 116 -11.53 -26.97 8.36
N ALA A 117 -11.57 -28.26 8.70
CA ALA A 117 -12.03 -28.71 10.01
C ALA A 117 -11.12 -28.23 11.15
N ARG A 118 -9.80 -28.41 11.00
CA ARG A 118 -8.79 -28.04 12.01
C ARG A 118 -8.78 -26.54 12.28
N GLU A 119 -8.69 -25.72 11.23
CA GLU A 119 -8.53 -24.27 11.36
C GLU A 119 -9.82 -23.57 11.77
N SER A 120 -10.98 -24.10 11.36
CA SER A 120 -12.26 -23.62 11.89
C SER A 120 -12.37 -23.92 13.38
N PHE A 121 -11.98 -25.12 13.82
CA PHE A 121 -11.98 -25.51 15.24
C PHE A 121 -11.08 -24.62 16.11
N MET A 122 -9.86 -24.34 15.64
CA MET A 122 -8.92 -23.45 16.32
C MET A 122 -9.50 -22.03 16.49
N ASP A 123 -10.21 -21.54 15.48
CA ASP A 123 -10.86 -20.23 15.52
C ASP A 123 -12.07 -20.21 16.49
N GLU A 124 -12.89 -21.27 16.54
CA GLU A 124 -13.97 -21.35 17.53
C GLU A 124 -13.40 -21.38 18.95
N THR A 125 -12.34 -22.15 19.15
CA THR A 125 -11.64 -22.23 20.44
C THR A 125 -11.09 -20.87 20.87
N ALA A 126 -10.47 -20.12 19.94
CA ALA A 126 -9.98 -18.77 20.22
C ALA A 126 -11.12 -17.81 20.62
N SER A 127 -12.21 -17.82 19.85
CA SER A 127 -13.38 -16.97 20.11
C SER A 127 -14.03 -17.27 21.47
N GLU A 128 -14.24 -18.55 21.79
CA GLU A 128 -14.84 -18.99 23.06
C GLU A 128 -13.95 -18.68 24.27
N LEU A 129 -12.62 -18.65 24.08
CA LEU A 129 -11.65 -18.25 25.11
C LEU A 129 -11.37 -16.74 25.14
N ALA A 130 -11.98 -15.96 24.24
CA ALA A 130 -11.71 -14.53 24.04
C ALA A 130 -10.22 -14.23 23.80
N LEU A 131 -9.53 -15.09 23.05
CA LEU A 131 -8.14 -14.95 22.64
C LEU A 131 -8.04 -14.54 21.18
N ASP A 132 -6.94 -13.88 20.81
CA ASP A 132 -6.64 -13.64 19.40
C ASP A 132 -6.33 -14.98 18.67
N PRO A 133 -6.97 -15.26 17.53
CA PRO A 133 -6.83 -16.55 16.85
C PRO A 133 -5.46 -16.77 16.21
N VAL A 134 -4.70 -15.71 15.89
CA VAL A 134 -3.33 -15.81 15.40
C VAL A 134 -2.39 -16.15 16.56
N GLU A 135 -2.50 -15.43 17.67
CA GLU A 135 -1.70 -15.64 18.87
C GLU A 135 -1.92 -17.04 19.47
N LEU A 136 -3.16 -17.54 19.46
CA LEU A 136 -3.45 -18.91 19.89
C LEU A 136 -2.66 -19.93 19.07
N ARG A 137 -2.52 -19.74 17.75
CA ARG A 137 -1.79 -20.65 16.86
C ARG A 137 -0.28 -20.54 17.06
N LEU A 138 0.24 -19.30 17.13
CA LEU A 138 1.65 -19.03 17.39
C LEU A 138 2.14 -19.64 18.71
N ARG A 139 1.26 -19.75 19.71
CA ARG A 139 1.58 -20.41 21.00
C ARG A 139 1.87 -21.91 20.88
N HIS A 140 1.40 -22.56 19.82
CA HIS A 140 1.59 -24.00 19.57
C HIS A 140 2.64 -24.29 18.50
N LEU A 141 3.36 -23.27 18.06
CA LEU A 141 4.50 -23.34 17.15
C LEU A 141 5.78 -23.07 17.95
N ASP A 142 6.72 -24.00 17.89
CA ASP A 142 8.02 -23.85 18.54
C ASP A 142 8.83 -22.71 17.89
N GLY A 143 9.59 -21.98 18.71
CA GLY A 143 10.35 -20.81 18.26
C GLY A 143 11.44 -21.15 17.25
N ASP A 144 12.12 -22.29 17.45
CA ASP A 144 13.30 -22.69 16.67
C ASP A 144 12.91 -23.70 15.58
N GLU A 145 12.09 -24.70 15.93
CA GLU A 145 11.72 -25.78 15.00
C GLU A 145 10.62 -25.36 14.01
N ASP A 146 9.76 -24.41 14.37
CA ASP A 146 8.65 -23.93 13.53
C ASP A 146 8.88 -22.46 13.09
N ALA A 147 10.13 -21.99 13.08
CA ALA A 147 10.49 -20.60 12.76
C ALA A 147 9.89 -20.11 11.43
N GLY A 148 9.88 -20.95 10.41
CA GLY A 148 9.36 -20.61 9.09
C GLY A 148 7.84 -20.51 9.04
N ALA A 149 7.13 -21.33 9.83
CA ALA A 149 5.68 -21.20 10.01
C ALA A 149 5.36 -19.86 10.68
N ARG A 150 6.08 -19.53 11.75
CA ARG A 150 5.94 -18.25 12.48
C ARG A 150 6.21 -17.08 11.56
N GLU A 151 7.21 -17.18 10.68
CA GLU A 151 7.55 -16.15 9.72
C GLU A 151 6.46 -15.95 8.65
N VAL A 152 5.91 -17.02 8.07
CA VAL A 152 4.79 -16.92 7.12
C VAL A 152 3.57 -16.28 7.77
N VAL A 153 3.23 -16.71 8.99
CA VAL A 153 2.12 -16.12 9.77
C VAL A 153 2.38 -14.63 9.98
N ARG A 154 3.58 -14.26 10.41
CA ARG A 154 3.96 -12.88 10.69
C ARG A 154 3.92 -12.01 9.43
N MET A 155 4.50 -12.47 8.31
CA MET A 155 4.46 -11.77 7.02
C MET A 155 3.02 -11.55 6.53
N VAL A 156 2.16 -12.58 6.56
CA VAL A 156 0.77 -12.48 6.10
C VAL A 156 -0.06 -11.57 7.00
N THR A 157 0.11 -11.66 8.32
CA THR A 157 -0.65 -10.85 9.29
C THR A 157 -0.20 -9.40 9.29
N GLU A 158 1.09 -9.11 9.13
CA GLU A 158 1.62 -7.76 8.90
C GLU A 158 1.09 -7.18 7.59
N ARG A 159 1.15 -7.93 6.49
CA ARG A 159 0.65 -7.49 5.16
C ARG A 159 -0.87 -7.29 5.14
N ALA A 160 -1.60 -7.99 5.99
CA ALA A 160 -3.03 -7.79 6.18
C ALA A 160 -3.35 -6.69 7.22
N ALA A 161 -2.37 -6.15 7.93
CA ALA A 161 -2.58 -5.31 9.11
C ALA A 161 -3.57 -5.97 10.10
N TRP A 162 -3.31 -7.22 10.47
CA TRP A 162 -4.08 -7.98 11.46
C TRP A 162 -4.08 -7.27 12.83
N GLY A 163 -5.13 -7.49 13.63
CA GLY A 163 -5.31 -6.82 14.94
C GLY A 163 -6.05 -5.48 14.89
N ARG A 164 -6.32 -4.95 13.69
CA ARG A 164 -7.26 -3.83 13.49
C ARG A 164 -8.67 -4.36 13.28
N LYS A 165 -9.64 -3.84 14.05
CA LYS A 165 -11.06 -4.15 13.85
C LYS A 165 -11.54 -3.61 12.51
N ALA A 166 -12.22 -4.45 11.74
CA ALA A 166 -12.90 -4.02 10.52
C ALA A 166 -13.90 -2.90 10.86
N ARG A 167 -13.88 -1.81 10.08
CA ARG A 167 -14.73 -0.64 10.33
C ARG A 167 -16.16 -0.97 9.92
N THR A 168 -16.99 -1.37 10.87
CA THR A 168 -18.42 -1.56 10.65
C THR A 168 -19.13 -0.21 10.74
N ASP A 169 -19.67 0.27 9.62
CA ASP A 169 -20.49 1.48 9.61
C ASP A 169 -21.78 1.22 10.41
N ALA A 170 -21.97 1.94 11.51
CA ALA A 170 -23.13 1.81 12.38
C ALA A 170 -24.42 2.12 11.58
N GLY A 171 -25.17 1.07 11.22
CA GLY A 171 -26.39 1.15 10.41
C GLY A 171 -26.30 0.50 9.02
N SER A 172 -25.13 -0.01 8.62
CA SER A 172 -24.98 -0.77 7.38
C SER A 172 -25.72 -2.12 7.42
N GLN A 173 -26.33 -2.51 6.29
CA GLN A 173 -26.84 -3.86 6.11
C GLN A 173 -25.73 -4.89 5.83
N TRP A 174 -24.51 -4.42 5.61
CA TRP A 174 -23.32 -5.26 5.43
C TRP A 174 -22.56 -5.37 6.76
N LEU A 175 -22.27 -6.61 7.14
CA LEU A 175 -21.46 -6.98 8.30
C LEU A 175 -20.05 -7.32 7.84
N SER A 176 -19.05 -6.60 8.32
CA SER A 176 -17.66 -6.87 7.98
C SER A 176 -17.03 -7.86 8.96
N GLY A 177 -16.21 -8.77 8.46
CA GLY A 177 -15.45 -9.70 9.29
C GLY A 177 -14.11 -10.07 8.69
N ARG A 178 -13.20 -10.56 9.53
CA ARG A 178 -11.86 -11.01 9.16
C ARG A 178 -11.62 -12.42 9.66
N GLY A 179 -10.99 -13.24 8.83
CA GLY A 179 -10.69 -14.62 9.18
C GLY A 179 -9.24 -14.97 8.89
N PHE A 180 -8.64 -15.74 9.80
CA PHE A 180 -7.28 -16.26 9.67
C PHE A 180 -7.31 -17.79 9.61
N ALA A 181 -6.45 -18.37 8.79
CA ALA A 181 -6.17 -19.80 8.80
C ALA A 181 -4.74 -20.08 8.31
N MET A 182 -4.16 -21.19 8.73
CA MET A 182 -2.85 -21.64 8.28
C MET A 182 -2.76 -23.15 8.10
N ASP A 183 -1.75 -23.57 7.35
CA ASP A 183 -1.39 -24.97 7.16
C ASP A 183 0.12 -25.15 6.97
N GLY A 184 0.60 -26.37 7.12
CA GLY A 184 1.93 -26.75 6.67
C GLY A 184 2.40 -28.11 7.18
N GLU A 185 3.54 -28.55 6.68
CA GLU A 185 4.11 -29.87 6.98
C GLU A 185 5.47 -29.75 7.67
N ARG A 186 5.65 -30.57 8.71
CA ARG A 186 6.93 -30.72 9.42
C ARG A 186 7.85 -31.77 8.80
N GLU A 187 7.30 -32.73 8.06
CA GLU A 187 8.03 -33.82 7.44
C GLU A 187 8.31 -33.49 5.97
N GLY A 188 9.57 -33.60 5.54
CA GLY A 188 9.99 -33.28 4.16
C GLY A 188 10.53 -31.85 3.99
N GLU A 189 10.43 -31.31 2.77
CA GLU A 189 10.70 -29.89 2.52
C GLU A 189 9.56 -29.07 3.15
N ALA A 190 9.88 -28.25 4.16
CA ALA A 190 8.88 -27.57 4.96
C ALA A 190 8.14 -26.54 4.09
N ASN A 191 6.83 -26.78 3.93
CA ASN A 191 5.94 -25.94 3.14
C ASN A 191 4.83 -25.41 4.05
N TRP A 192 4.89 -24.12 4.39
CA TRP A 192 3.94 -23.44 5.28
C TRP A 192 3.07 -22.47 4.48
N SER A 193 1.81 -22.27 4.86
CA SER A 193 0.93 -21.28 4.26
C SER A 193 0.01 -20.62 5.29
N ALA A 194 -0.27 -19.33 5.11
CA ALA A 194 -1.21 -18.59 5.92
C ALA A 194 -2.07 -17.66 5.06
N TRP A 195 -3.32 -17.48 5.50
CA TRP A 195 -4.34 -16.69 4.82
C TRP A 195 -5.05 -15.76 5.82
N VAL A 196 -5.23 -14.52 5.42
CA VAL A 196 -6.17 -13.57 6.02
C VAL A 196 -7.19 -13.18 4.96
N VAL A 197 -8.47 -13.25 5.31
CA VAL A 197 -9.57 -12.89 4.41
C VAL A 197 -10.45 -11.84 5.06
N ASP A 198 -10.68 -10.74 4.35
CA ASP A 198 -11.62 -9.69 4.73
C ASP A 198 -12.89 -9.82 3.88
N ILE A 199 -14.05 -9.87 4.52
CA ILE A 199 -15.34 -10.00 3.83
C ILE A 199 -16.36 -9.00 4.34
N ASP A 200 -17.40 -8.78 3.54
CA ASP A 200 -18.68 -8.22 3.96
C ASP A 200 -19.81 -9.24 3.71
N VAL A 201 -20.71 -9.40 4.67
CA VAL A 201 -21.90 -10.27 4.58
C VAL A 201 -23.17 -9.42 4.66
N HIS A 202 -24.05 -9.53 3.67
CA HIS A 202 -25.32 -8.81 3.67
C HIS A 202 -26.34 -9.51 4.59
N ARG A 203 -26.84 -8.78 5.60
CA ARG A 203 -27.70 -9.33 6.67
C ARG A 203 -28.97 -10.00 6.17
N GLN A 204 -29.59 -9.47 5.11
CA GLN A 204 -30.90 -9.94 4.66
C GLN A 204 -30.83 -11.00 3.56
N THR A 205 -29.85 -10.91 2.68
CA THR A 205 -29.72 -11.80 1.52
C THR A 205 -28.73 -12.92 1.75
N GLY A 206 -27.86 -12.80 2.76
CA GLY A 206 -26.76 -13.74 2.97
C GLY A 206 -25.62 -13.58 1.95
N ASP A 207 -25.66 -12.57 1.08
CA ASP A 207 -24.62 -12.37 0.07
C ASP A 207 -23.27 -12.08 0.72
N VAL A 208 -22.23 -12.76 0.24
CA VAL A 208 -20.86 -12.61 0.72
C VAL A 208 -20.05 -11.89 -0.35
N ALA A 209 -19.46 -10.75 0.02
CA ALA A 209 -18.49 -10.05 -0.78
C ALA A 209 -17.10 -10.24 -0.15
N VAL A 210 -16.26 -11.09 -0.73
CA VAL A 210 -14.85 -11.17 -0.34
C VAL A 210 -14.16 -9.91 -0.83
N ARG A 211 -13.69 -9.08 0.08
CA ARG A 211 -13.09 -7.77 -0.23
C ARG A 211 -11.61 -7.89 -0.52
N ARG A 212 -10.91 -8.65 0.32
CA ARG A 212 -9.46 -8.79 0.25
C ARG A 212 -9.05 -10.18 0.72
N VAL A 213 -8.09 -10.76 0.02
CA VAL A 213 -7.39 -11.98 0.44
C VAL A 213 -5.92 -11.64 0.53
N VAL A 214 -5.31 -11.84 1.69
CA VAL A 214 -3.86 -11.78 1.88
C VAL A 214 -3.38 -13.19 2.15
N ALA A 215 -2.58 -13.74 1.24
CA ALA A 215 -2.15 -15.13 1.29
C ALA A 215 -0.67 -15.24 0.94
N GLY A 216 0.06 -16.00 1.75
CA GLY A 216 1.46 -16.27 1.56
C GLY A 216 1.81 -17.71 1.92
N TYR A 217 2.92 -18.18 1.38
CA TYR A 217 3.48 -19.48 1.69
C TYR A 217 5.01 -19.41 1.74
N GLY A 218 5.64 -20.36 2.42
CA GLY A 218 7.08 -20.48 2.52
C GLY A 218 7.53 -21.88 2.13
N GLU A 219 8.59 -21.99 1.34
CA GLU A 219 9.21 -23.25 0.94
C GLU A 219 10.65 -23.34 1.48
N GLY A 220 11.12 -24.55 1.79
CA GLY A 220 12.52 -24.81 2.15
C GLY A 220 12.71 -25.25 3.61
N SER A 221 13.85 -24.90 4.22
CA SER A 221 14.12 -25.29 5.61
C SER A 221 13.28 -24.47 6.58
N ALA A 222 12.85 -25.09 7.68
CA ALA A 222 12.10 -24.41 8.73
C ALA A 222 12.83 -23.18 9.32
N SER A 223 14.16 -23.11 9.26
CA SER A 223 14.91 -21.95 9.76
C SER A 223 15.12 -20.83 8.73
N LEU A 224 14.95 -21.11 7.43
CA LEU A 224 15.19 -20.16 6.33
C LEU A 224 14.21 -20.41 5.16
N PRO A 225 12.89 -20.23 5.33
CA PRO A 225 11.95 -20.41 4.24
C PRO A 225 12.09 -19.26 3.22
N VAL A 226 12.00 -19.58 1.94
CA VAL A 226 11.76 -18.59 0.89
C VAL A 226 10.28 -18.30 0.87
N LEU A 227 9.90 -17.03 1.09
CA LEU A 227 8.51 -16.62 1.20
C LEU A 227 7.95 -16.12 -0.13
N HIS A 228 6.73 -16.52 -0.44
CA HIS A 228 6.05 -16.24 -1.70
C HIS A 228 4.58 -15.89 -1.47
N GLY A 229 4.02 -15.02 -2.33
CA GLY A 229 2.58 -14.82 -2.42
C GLY A 229 1.91 -15.98 -3.15
N VAL A 230 0.69 -16.35 -2.73
CA VAL A 230 -0.05 -17.45 -3.39
C VAL A 230 -0.44 -17.03 -4.82
N PRO A 231 -0.23 -17.89 -5.85
CA PRO A 231 -0.63 -17.59 -7.23
C PRO A 231 -2.10 -17.21 -7.37
N HIS A 232 -2.41 -16.17 -8.16
CA HIS A 232 -3.78 -15.65 -8.31
C HIS A 232 -4.80 -16.70 -8.77
N THR A 233 -4.41 -17.62 -9.67
CA THR A 233 -5.28 -18.71 -10.16
C THR A 233 -5.70 -19.67 -9.06
N LEU A 234 -4.83 -19.90 -8.07
CA LEU A 234 -5.13 -20.69 -6.89
C LEU A 234 -6.04 -19.94 -5.93
N VAL A 235 -5.85 -18.63 -5.79
CA VAL A 235 -6.76 -17.77 -5.03
C VAL A 235 -8.18 -17.81 -5.60
N GLU A 236 -8.32 -17.66 -6.92
CA GLU A 236 -9.60 -17.75 -7.63
C GLU A 236 -10.28 -19.11 -7.42
N SER A 237 -9.53 -20.19 -7.61
CA SER A 237 -10.03 -21.56 -7.46
C SER A 237 -10.51 -21.82 -6.03
N ALA A 238 -9.74 -21.41 -5.04
CA ALA A 238 -10.04 -21.66 -3.63
C ALA A 238 -11.22 -20.82 -3.12
N VAL A 239 -11.32 -19.55 -3.51
CA VAL A 239 -12.47 -18.71 -3.18
C VAL A 239 -13.73 -19.23 -3.86
N SER A 240 -13.63 -19.65 -5.13
CA SER A 240 -14.78 -20.21 -5.87
C SER A 240 -15.27 -21.52 -5.25
N LEU A 241 -14.36 -22.38 -4.77
CA LEU A 241 -14.70 -23.59 -4.02
C LEU A 241 -15.45 -23.27 -2.71
N ALA A 242 -14.99 -22.25 -1.97
CA ALA A 242 -15.60 -21.87 -0.69
C ALA A 242 -17.00 -21.27 -0.85
N LEU A 243 -17.22 -20.43 -1.86
CA LEU A 243 -18.49 -19.71 -2.05
C LEU A 243 -19.48 -20.40 -3.00
N GLY A 244 -19.02 -21.37 -3.79
CA GLY A 244 -19.86 -22.09 -4.76
C GLY A 244 -20.18 -21.32 -6.05
N HIS A 245 -19.48 -20.22 -6.33
CA HIS A 245 -19.61 -19.46 -7.58
C HIS A 245 -18.26 -18.97 -8.10
N ALA A 246 -18.16 -18.72 -9.41
CA ALA A 246 -16.93 -18.25 -10.04
C ALA A 246 -16.50 -16.87 -9.52
N SER A 247 -15.19 -16.71 -9.28
CA SER A 247 -14.57 -15.49 -8.77
C SER A 247 -13.30 -15.18 -9.54
N ASN A 248 -12.99 -13.89 -9.70
CA ASN A 248 -11.75 -13.39 -10.27
C ASN A 248 -10.92 -12.70 -9.18
N ALA A 249 -9.62 -12.96 -9.15
CA ALA A 249 -8.68 -12.34 -8.22
C ALA A 249 -7.77 -11.40 -9.00
N ARG A 250 -7.65 -10.17 -8.51
CA ARG A 250 -6.72 -9.17 -9.06
C ARG A 250 -5.76 -8.77 -7.96
N PRO A 251 -4.47 -8.55 -8.23
CA PRO A 251 -3.58 -7.95 -7.25
C PRO A 251 -4.22 -6.67 -6.70
N ALA A 252 -4.18 -6.51 -5.38
CA ALA A 252 -4.74 -5.33 -4.75
C ALA A 252 -4.01 -4.07 -5.24
N HIS A 253 -4.69 -2.91 -5.22
CA HIS A 253 -4.11 -1.64 -5.67
C HIS A 253 -2.82 -1.21 -4.95
N ASP A 254 -2.55 -1.78 -3.77
CA ASP A 254 -1.34 -1.59 -2.99
C ASP A 254 -0.29 -2.69 -3.23
N GLU A 255 -0.45 -3.53 -4.25
CA GLU A 255 0.58 -4.48 -4.70
C GLU A 255 1.30 -3.98 -5.97
N ALA A 256 2.61 -4.20 -6.03
CA ALA A 256 3.38 -3.99 -7.25
C ALA A 256 3.17 -5.19 -8.20
N ALA A 257 2.84 -4.93 -9.47
CA ALA A 257 2.46 -5.98 -10.41
C ALA A 257 3.59 -6.98 -10.78
N ALA A 258 4.86 -6.63 -10.52
CA ALA A 258 6.02 -7.44 -10.87
C ALA A 258 6.52 -8.38 -9.76
N SER A 259 5.99 -8.29 -8.54
CA SER A 259 6.26 -9.22 -7.44
C SER A 259 5.12 -10.23 -7.32
N ALA A 260 5.40 -11.48 -6.92
CA ALA A 260 4.36 -12.46 -6.55
C ALA A 260 3.44 -11.84 -5.48
N PRO A 261 2.25 -11.31 -5.86
CA PRO A 261 1.48 -10.46 -4.99
C PRO A 261 0.92 -11.30 -3.85
N MET A 262 0.92 -10.76 -2.65
CA MET A 262 0.34 -11.44 -1.49
C MET A 262 -1.11 -11.04 -1.27
N SER A 263 -1.48 -9.83 -1.66
CA SER A 263 -2.84 -9.31 -1.48
C SER A 263 -3.61 -9.24 -2.78
N PHE A 264 -4.87 -9.67 -2.72
CA PHE A 264 -5.79 -9.73 -3.84
C PHE A 264 -7.14 -9.11 -3.50
N GLU A 265 -7.70 -8.38 -4.45
CA GLU A 265 -9.11 -7.98 -4.47
C GLU A 265 -9.91 -9.03 -5.25
N ILE A 266 -11.05 -9.44 -4.70
CA ILE A 266 -11.90 -10.46 -5.30
C ILE A 266 -13.14 -9.80 -5.89
N ALA A 267 -13.44 -10.15 -7.15
CA ALA A 267 -14.66 -9.74 -7.84
C ALA A 267 -15.43 -10.96 -8.34
N ALA A 268 -16.76 -10.85 -8.40
CA ALA A 268 -17.57 -11.85 -9.08
C ALA A 268 -17.18 -11.92 -10.57
N ALA A 269 -17.09 -13.13 -11.12
CA ALA A 269 -16.79 -13.29 -12.54
C ALA A 269 -17.94 -12.78 -13.41
N ILE A 270 -17.68 -11.80 -14.28
CA ILE A 270 -18.67 -11.26 -15.24
C ILE A 270 -18.44 -11.92 -16.61
N GLY A 271 -19.37 -12.77 -17.04
CA GLY A 271 -19.34 -13.50 -18.32
C GLY A 271 -20.05 -14.85 -18.20
N PRO A 272 -20.36 -15.56 -19.32
CA PRO A 272 -20.77 -16.95 -19.21
C PRO A 272 -19.66 -17.67 -18.46
N ALA A 273 -20.01 -18.23 -17.30
CA ALA A 273 -19.11 -19.09 -16.55
C ALA A 273 -18.74 -20.26 -17.46
N SER A 274 -17.64 -20.10 -18.19
CA SER A 274 -16.77 -21.23 -18.40
C SER A 274 -16.21 -21.55 -17.00
N LEU A 275 -17.02 -22.24 -16.20
CA LEU A 275 -16.47 -23.46 -15.61
C LEU A 275 -15.93 -24.16 -16.84
N SER A 276 -14.63 -24.06 -17.09
CA SER A 276 -14.02 -24.81 -18.16
C SER A 276 -14.16 -26.27 -17.74
N ALA A 277 -15.33 -26.84 -18.06
CA ALA A 277 -15.50 -28.25 -18.19
C ALA A 277 -14.45 -28.62 -19.24
N GLN A 278 -13.34 -29.20 -18.77
CA GLN A 278 -12.14 -29.55 -19.54
C GLN A 278 -11.03 -28.50 -19.64
N GLY A 279 -10.88 -27.61 -18.66
CA GLY A 279 -9.53 -27.28 -18.22
C GLY A 279 -9.08 -28.41 -17.31
N LYS A 280 -8.31 -29.39 -17.81
CA LYS A 280 -7.32 -30.01 -16.92
C LYS A 280 -6.64 -28.85 -16.20
N PRO A 281 -6.42 -28.86 -14.87
CA PRO A 281 -5.24 -28.17 -14.41
C PRO A 281 -4.12 -28.84 -15.20
N ASP A 282 -3.66 -28.21 -16.29
CA ASP A 282 -2.31 -28.49 -16.76
C ASP A 282 -1.51 -28.41 -15.48
N ALA A 283 -1.00 -29.57 -15.05
CA ALA A 283 -0.47 -29.79 -13.72
C ALA A 283 0.34 -28.55 -13.37
N LEU A 284 -0.17 -27.75 -12.42
CA LEU A 284 0.54 -26.55 -11.99
C LEU A 284 1.94 -27.05 -11.64
N PRO A 285 3.00 -26.58 -12.33
CA PRO A 285 4.28 -27.27 -12.37
C PRO A 285 5.10 -27.01 -11.09
N ILE A 286 4.45 -26.98 -9.93
CA ILE A 286 5.06 -26.73 -8.63
C ILE A 286 4.43 -27.67 -7.60
N PRO A 287 5.11 -28.76 -7.21
CA PRO A 287 4.78 -29.53 -6.01
C PRO A 287 4.65 -28.59 -4.81
N GLY A 288 3.54 -28.63 -4.06
CA GLY A 288 3.29 -27.77 -2.90
C GLY A 288 2.32 -26.60 -3.12
N ALA A 289 2.08 -26.16 -4.36
CA ALA A 289 1.20 -25.02 -4.64
C ALA A 289 -0.28 -25.26 -4.30
N GLN A 290 -0.78 -26.49 -4.39
CA GLN A 290 -2.14 -26.84 -3.94
C GLN A 290 -2.31 -26.70 -2.42
N ARG A 291 -1.27 -27.02 -1.64
CA ARG A 291 -1.28 -26.84 -0.18
C ARG A 291 -1.28 -25.36 0.20
N ALA A 292 -0.61 -24.52 -0.58
CA ALA A 292 -0.62 -23.07 -0.38
C ALA A 292 -2.03 -22.46 -0.44
N ALA A 293 -3.03 -23.15 -1.01
CA ALA A 293 -4.43 -22.72 -1.03
C ALA A 293 -5.32 -23.44 0.00
N ALA A 294 -4.81 -24.45 0.71
CA ALA A 294 -5.58 -25.26 1.64
C ALA A 294 -6.26 -24.45 2.78
N PRO A 295 -5.65 -23.40 3.35
CA PRO A 295 -6.29 -22.60 4.41
C PRO A 295 -7.49 -21.75 3.96
N ALA A 296 -7.68 -21.53 2.66
CA ALA A 296 -8.62 -20.54 2.14
C ALA A 296 -10.07 -20.74 2.63
N VAL A 297 -10.57 -21.98 2.58
CA VAL A 297 -11.96 -22.29 2.97
C VAL A 297 -12.19 -22.05 4.45
N ALA A 298 -11.21 -22.39 5.30
CA ALA A 298 -11.25 -22.08 6.73
C ALA A 298 -11.20 -20.58 6.99
N ALA A 299 -10.30 -19.85 6.32
CA ALA A 299 -10.17 -18.41 6.49
C ALA A 299 -11.48 -17.68 6.12
N ILE A 300 -12.14 -18.09 5.03
CA ILE A 300 -13.46 -17.55 4.63
C ILE A 300 -14.52 -17.90 5.69
N ALA A 301 -14.57 -19.15 6.17
CA ALA A 301 -15.52 -19.56 7.21
C ALA A 301 -15.33 -18.78 8.52
N ASN A 302 -14.08 -18.55 8.91
CA ASN A 302 -13.71 -17.76 10.09
C ASN A 302 -14.10 -16.29 9.91
N ALA A 303 -13.92 -15.73 8.72
CA ALA A 303 -14.35 -14.36 8.42
C ALA A 303 -15.88 -14.20 8.47
N ILE A 304 -16.64 -15.19 7.98
CA ILE A 304 -18.11 -15.21 8.10
C ILE A 304 -18.52 -15.29 9.56
N PHE A 305 -17.85 -16.11 10.35
CA PHE A 305 -18.12 -16.21 11.78
C PHE A 305 -17.82 -14.90 12.52
N ASP A 306 -16.68 -14.25 12.25
CA ASP A 306 -16.34 -12.95 12.83
C ASP A 306 -17.37 -11.86 12.46
N ALA A 307 -17.83 -11.84 11.20
CA ALA A 307 -18.83 -10.89 10.73
C ALA A 307 -20.22 -11.09 11.37
N THR A 308 -20.64 -12.35 11.54
CA THR A 308 -22.05 -12.68 11.80
C THR A 308 -22.32 -13.30 13.17
N GLY A 309 -21.30 -13.83 13.84
CA GLY A 309 -21.42 -14.70 15.01
C GLY A 309 -21.99 -16.10 14.69
N VAL A 310 -22.26 -16.42 13.43
CA VAL A 310 -22.85 -17.71 13.01
C VAL A 310 -21.76 -18.58 12.40
N ARG A 311 -21.56 -19.78 12.97
CA ARG A 311 -20.55 -20.72 12.48
C ARG A 311 -21.10 -21.61 11.38
N PHE A 312 -20.37 -21.69 10.27
CA PHE A 312 -20.63 -22.60 9.17
C PHE A 312 -19.59 -23.72 9.17
N ARG A 313 -20.05 -24.95 9.34
CA ARG A 313 -19.20 -26.15 9.44
C ARG A 313 -19.28 -27.04 8.19
N GLN A 314 -19.87 -26.53 7.10
CA GLN A 314 -20.03 -27.24 5.83
C GLN A 314 -19.97 -26.23 4.67
N PRO A 315 -18.99 -26.33 3.74
CA PRO A 315 -19.00 -25.59 2.49
C PRO A 315 -19.87 -26.30 1.41
N PRO A 316 -20.28 -25.60 0.33
CA PRO A 316 -20.03 -24.18 0.05
C PRO A 316 -20.90 -23.25 0.91
N PHE A 317 -20.42 -22.03 1.16
CA PHE A 317 -21.09 -20.98 1.93
C PHE A 317 -21.96 -20.09 1.04
N ASP A 318 -22.93 -20.70 0.35
CA ASP A 318 -23.82 -19.96 -0.55
C ASP A 318 -24.79 -19.02 0.20
N SER A 319 -25.28 -18.00 -0.49
CA SER A 319 -26.13 -16.97 0.11
C SER A 319 -27.46 -17.51 0.64
N GLN A 320 -28.00 -18.59 0.08
CA GLN A 320 -29.24 -19.21 0.53
C GLN A 320 -29.06 -19.88 1.90
N GLN A 321 -27.97 -20.63 2.09
CA GLN A 321 -27.62 -21.22 3.38
C GLN A 321 -27.35 -20.15 4.44
N LEU A 322 -26.67 -19.06 4.05
CA LEU A 322 -26.37 -17.95 4.95
C LEU A 322 -27.65 -17.21 5.38
N GLN A 323 -28.50 -16.85 4.43
CA GLN A 323 -29.79 -16.20 4.69
C GLN A 323 -30.65 -17.02 5.65
N ALA A 324 -30.77 -18.33 5.42
CA ALA A 324 -31.59 -19.23 6.23
C ALA A 324 -31.13 -19.27 7.70
N LYS A 325 -29.80 -19.26 7.95
CA LYS A 325 -29.26 -19.26 9.32
C LYS A 325 -29.27 -17.87 9.97
N LEU A 326 -29.03 -16.80 9.20
CA LEU A 326 -29.07 -15.43 9.70
C LEU A 326 -30.49 -14.99 10.11
N ALA A 327 -31.52 -15.51 9.44
CA ALA A 327 -32.92 -15.26 9.78
C ALA A 327 -33.32 -15.76 11.19
N GLY A 328 -32.54 -16.68 11.78
CA GLY A 328 -32.77 -17.23 13.13
C GLY A 328 -31.84 -16.67 14.23
N ALA A 329 -30.88 -15.81 13.90
CA ALA A 329 -29.89 -15.31 14.85
C ALA A 329 -30.27 -13.93 15.42
N GLN A 330 -30.33 -13.82 16.74
CA GLN A 330 -30.56 -12.56 17.43
C GLN A 330 -29.23 -11.81 17.59
N PRO A 331 -29.15 -10.50 17.29
CA PRO A 331 -27.87 -9.80 17.26
C PRO A 331 -27.21 -9.74 18.65
N PRO A 332 -25.86 -9.78 18.74
CA PRO A 332 -25.17 -9.50 19.99
C PRO A 332 -25.50 -8.08 20.47
N GLN A 333 -25.75 -7.92 21.78
CA GLN A 333 -26.07 -6.62 22.35
C GLN A 333 -24.84 -5.70 22.30
N PRO A 334 -24.95 -4.49 21.73
CA PRO A 334 -23.90 -3.50 21.82
C PRO A 334 -23.76 -3.02 23.27
N VAL A 335 -22.56 -3.17 23.84
CA VAL A 335 -22.19 -2.52 25.10
C VAL A 335 -22.01 -1.02 24.80
N HIS A 336 -23.08 -0.24 24.99
CA HIS A 336 -23.06 1.21 24.77
C HIS A 336 -22.38 1.93 25.94
N HIS A 337 -21.21 2.53 25.70
CA HIS A 337 -20.80 3.73 26.42
C HIS A 337 -21.16 4.94 25.54
N GLY A 338 -22.23 5.62 25.90
CA GLY A 338 -22.81 6.70 25.11
C GLY A 338 -21.94 7.96 25.10
N VAL A 339 -21.60 8.43 23.91
CA VAL A 339 -21.45 9.86 23.62
C VAL A 339 -22.32 10.15 22.39
N ALA A 340 -23.30 11.03 22.56
CA ALA A 340 -24.28 11.33 21.54
C ALA A 340 -23.63 12.04 20.34
N ALA A 341 -23.80 11.50 19.14
CA ALA A 341 -23.46 12.17 17.89
C ALA A 341 -24.48 13.31 17.62
N PRO A 342 -24.04 14.51 17.18
CA PRO A 342 -24.95 15.56 16.78
C PRO A 342 -25.64 15.21 15.45
N ARG A 343 -26.95 15.42 15.39
CA ARG A 343 -27.79 15.19 14.20
C ARG A 343 -27.48 16.21 13.09
N PRO A 344 -27.53 15.82 11.80
CA PRO A 344 -27.36 16.77 10.71
C PRO A 344 -28.63 17.61 10.55
N GLY A 345 -28.56 18.88 10.93
CA GLY A 345 -29.61 19.87 10.70
C GLY A 345 -29.59 20.36 9.25
N ARG A 346 -30.74 20.30 8.58
CA ARG A 346 -30.98 20.95 7.28
C ARG A 346 -30.87 22.47 7.44
N ILE A 347 -29.79 23.08 6.95
CA ILE A 347 -29.78 24.51 6.60
C ILE A 347 -29.19 24.63 5.19
N LYS A 348 -30.05 24.39 4.20
CA LYS A 348 -29.88 24.95 2.85
C LYS A 348 -30.81 26.15 2.74
N LYS A 349 -30.25 27.25 2.22
CA LYS A 349 -30.82 28.58 1.93
C LYS A 349 -30.59 29.63 3.01
N LEU A 350 -29.48 30.36 2.88
CA LEU A 350 -29.43 31.84 2.98
C LEU A 350 -27.99 32.31 2.69
N LEU A 351 -27.69 32.55 1.42
CA LEU A 351 -26.53 33.36 1.01
C LEU A 351 -26.98 34.31 -0.09
N ALA A 352 -27.41 35.50 0.32
CA ALA A 352 -27.45 36.71 -0.49
C ALA A 352 -27.16 37.89 0.45
N GLY A 353 -26.01 38.55 0.27
CA GLY A 353 -25.62 39.75 1.03
C GLY A 353 -24.16 39.73 1.51
N GLY A 354 -23.27 40.36 0.74
CA GLY A 354 -21.80 40.37 0.91
C GLY A 354 -21.24 41.16 2.10
N GLY A 355 -21.90 41.17 3.27
CA GLY A 355 -21.40 41.84 4.48
C GLY A 355 -21.20 40.94 5.70
N ILE A 356 -21.70 39.69 5.67
CA ILE A 356 -21.80 38.81 6.85
C ILE A 356 -20.70 37.72 6.87
N ALA A 357 -19.97 37.51 5.77
CA ALA A 357 -18.95 36.47 5.64
C ALA A 357 -17.75 36.67 6.59
N GLY A 358 -17.36 37.92 6.87
CA GLY A 358 -16.26 38.21 7.80
C GLY A 358 -16.61 37.92 9.26
N PHE A 359 -17.85 38.19 9.66
CA PHE A 359 -18.31 37.98 11.04
C PHE A 359 -18.64 36.49 11.32
N ILE A 360 -19.23 35.78 10.35
CA ILE A 360 -19.43 34.33 10.44
C ILE A 360 -18.09 33.59 10.33
N GLY A 361 -17.19 34.00 9.45
CA GLY A 361 -15.83 33.46 9.39
C GLY A 361 -15.06 33.65 10.70
N GLY A 362 -15.20 34.82 11.34
CA GLY A 362 -14.66 35.09 12.67
C GLY A 362 -15.29 34.24 13.77
N LEU A 363 -16.61 34.03 13.75
CA LEU A 363 -17.31 33.19 14.73
C LEU A 363 -17.05 31.69 14.54
N VAL A 364 -16.90 31.22 13.30
CA VAL A 364 -16.50 29.83 13.00
C VAL A 364 -15.04 29.61 13.38
N GLY A 365 -14.15 30.57 13.08
CA GLY A 365 -12.76 30.53 13.52
C GLY A 365 -12.63 30.52 15.05
N LEU A 366 -13.46 31.31 15.77
CA LEU A 366 -13.52 31.32 17.22
C LEU A 366 -14.12 30.01 17.77
N ALA A 367 -15.19 29.48 17.16
CA ALA A 367 -15.78 28.20 17.56
C ALA A 367 -14.82 27.02 17.36
N CYS A 368 -14.07 26.99 16.25
CA CYS A 368 -13.02 25.99 16.01
C CYS A 368 -11.81 26.15 16.95
N ALA A 369 -11.49 27.38 17.38
CA ALA A 369 -10.42 27.64 18.35
C ALA A 369 -10.75 27.21 19.78
N ILE A 370 -12.04 27.00 20.10
CA ILE A 370 -12.52 26.60 21.43
C ILE A 370 -12.75 25.08 21.54
N ILE A 371 -12.80 24.34 20.41
CA ILE A 371 -12.88 22.87 20.44
C ILE A 371 -11.51 22.34 20.91
N PRO A 372 -11.44 21.64 22.06
CA PRO A 372 -10.21 20.99 22.48
C PRO A 372 -9.76 20.03 21.39
N GLY A 373 -8.48 20.04 21.05
CA GLY A 373 -7.90 19.06 20.15
C GLY A 373 -8.19 17.63 20.65
N PRO A 374 -8.15 16.62 19.77
CA PRO A 374 -8.30 15.23 20.19
C PRO A 374 -7.30 14.90 21.31
N PRO A 375 -7.68 14.03 22.27
CA PRO A 375 -6.81 13.72 23.39
C PRO A 375 -5.46 13.14 22.93
N GLU A 376 -4.44 13.37 23.74
CA GLU A 376 -3.12 12.75 23.58
C GLU A 376 -3.24 11.23 23.58
N ILE A 377 -2.49 10.58 22.67
CA ILE A 377 -2.31 9.12 22.68
C ILE A 377 -1.09 8.81 23.54
N ALA A 378 -1.28 7.95 24.54
CA ALA A 378 -0.22 7.56 25.47
C ALA A 378 1.04 7.06 24.73
N PRO A 379 2.25 7.42 25.21
CA PRO A 379 3.49 6.98 24.60
C PRO A 379 3.70 5.47 24.78
N ILE A 380 4.38 4.85 23.83
CA ILE A 380 4.90 3.49 23.98
C ILE A 380 6.23 3.50 24.74
N ALA A 381 6.64 2.34 25.28
CA ALA A 381 7.94 2.23 25.91
C ALA A 381 9.07 2.41 24.88
N PRO A 382 10.14 3.18 25.19
CA PRO A 382 11.27 3.34 24.28
C PRO A 382 11.84 1.99 23.83
N GLY A 383 12.07 1.83 22.52
CA GLY A 383 12.64 0.61 21.96
C GLY A 383 11.70 -0.60 21.94
N SER A 384 10.41 -0.44 22.27
CA SER A 384 9.44 -1.55 22.19
C SER A 384 9.12 -2.00 20.76
N VAL A 385 9.49 -1.20 19.76
CA VAL A 385 9.34 -1.48 18.34
C VAL A 385 10.68 -1.22 17.67
N GLY A 386 11.21 -2.21 16.94
CA GLY A 386 12.49 -2.10 16.24
C GLY A 386 12.58 -3.04 15.04
N ALA A 387 13.75 -3.15 14.42
CA ALA A 387 13.95 -3.94 13.20
C ALA A 387 13.55 -5.42 13.37
N SER A 388 13.85 -6.03 14.52
CA SER A 388 13.51 -7.43 14.81
C SER A 388 12.01 -7.67 15.07
N THR A 389 11.20 -6.62 15.15
CA THR A 389 9.74 -6.72 15.32
C THR A 389 9.05 -7.03 13.99
N TRP A 390 9.68 -6.71 12.86
CA TRP A 390 9.05 -6.68 11.54
C TRP A 390 9.80 -7.52 10.51
N SER A 391 9.12 -7.88 9.42
CA SER A 391 9.71 -8.78 8.42
C SER A 391 10.59 -7.99 7.50
N ALA A 392 11.61 -8.62 6.92
CA ALA A 392 12.40 -8.00 5.87
C ALA A 392 11.51 -7.49 4.73
N ALA A 393 10.43 -8.23 4.39
CA ALA A 393 9.45 -7.81 3.40
C ALA A 393 8.67 -6.54 3.83
N THR A 394 8.19 -6.47 5.08
CA THR A 394 7.53 -5.27 5.61
C THR A 394 8.47 -4.06 5.65
N LEU A 395 9.73 -4.26 6.06
CA LEU A 395 10.74 -3.19 6.11
C LEU A 395 11.10 -2.69 4.70
N GLU A 396 11.28 -3.58 3.73
CA GLU A 396 11.53 -3.19 2.33
C GLU A 396 10.33 -2.48 1.73
N ARG A 397 9.10 -2.96 2.00
CA ARG A 397 7.89 -2.25 1.58
C ARG A 397 7.83 -0.86 2.19
N GLY A 398 8.14 -0.72 3.48
CA GLY A 398 8.18 0.56 4.17
C GLY A 398 9.25 1.50 3.59
N ARG A 399 10.41 0.97 3.21
CA ARG A 399 11.46 1.71 2.51
C ARG A 399 10.96 2.25 1.17
N GLN A 400 10.30 1.42 0.37
CA GLN A 400 9.71 1.83 -0.92
C GLN A 400 8.65 2.92 -0.74
N ILE A 401 7.80 2.82 0.28
CA ILE A 401 6.81 3.86 0.58
C ILE A 401 7.49 5.16 1.07
N ALA A 402 8.55 5.06 1.88
CA ALA A 402 9.32 6.22 2.32
C ALA A 402 10.04 6.94 1.16
N LEU A 403 10.51 6.17 0.16
CA LEU A 403 11.06 6.71 -1.08
C LEU A 403 9.98 7.35 -1.95
N ALA A 404 8.86 6.65 -2.19
CA ALA A 404 7.75 7.18 -2.97
C ALA A 404 7.23 8.49 -2.37
N GLY A 405 7.11 8.57 -1.04
CA GLY A 405 6.67 9.77 -0.34
C GLY A 405 7.74 10.83 -0.10
N ASP A 406 8.94 10.67 -0.64
CA ASP A 406 10.05 11.61 -0.50
C ASP A 406 10.33 12.04 0.95
N CYS A 407 10.15 11.10 1.90
CA CYS A 407 10.23 11.40 3.32
C CYS A 407 11.57 12.05 3.69
N ALA A 408 12.66 11.52 3.13
CA ALA A 408 14.02 12.02 3.39
C ALA A 408 14.29 13.37 2.74
N VAL A 409 13.60 13.74 1.65
CA VAL A 409 13.74 15.04 0.99
C VAL A 409 13.23 16.14 1.93
N CYS A 410 12.04 15.96 2.49
CA CYS A 410 11.48 16.93 3.42
C CYS A 410 12.06 16.84 4.83
N HIS A 411 12.43 15.65 5.31
CA HIS A 411 12.88 15.46 6.71
C HIS A 411 14.41 15.45 6.88
N THR A 412 15.18 16.00 5.93
CA THR A 412 16.63 16.15 6.06
C THR A 412 17.04 17.58 5.76
N ALA A 413 17.63 18.27 6.73
CA ALA A 413 18.21 19.60 6.49
C ALA A 413 19.42 19.49 5.54
N PRO A 414 19.76 20.54 4.75
CA PRO A 414 21.01 20.59 4.01
C PRO A 414 22.22 20.33 4.93
N GLY A 415 23.05 19.34 4.60
CA GLY A 415 24.17 18.89 5.43
C GLY A 415 23.80 18.19 6.75
N GLY A 416 22.51 17.96 7.00
CA GLY A 416 21.98 17.29 8.17
C GLY A 416 21.98 15.77 8.06
N GLN A 417 21.67 15.09 9.17
CA GLN A 417 21.48 13.65 9.18
C GLN A 417 20.11 13.29 8.58
N LYS A 418 20.07 12.22 7.79
CA LYS A 418 18.85 11.72 7.13
C LYS A 418 17.71 11.60 8.13
N ASN A 419 16.53 12.13 7.78
CA ASN A 419 15.28 12.06 8.56
C ASN A 419 15.30 12.78 9.93
N ALA A 420 16.36 13.51 10.27
CA ALA A 420 16.49 14.22 11.55
C ALA A 420 15.74 15.57 11.61
N GLY A 421 15.02 15.94 10.55
CA GLY A 421 14.26 17.19 10.44
C GLY A 421 15.14 18.41 10.17
N GLY A 422 14.51 19.58 10.24
CA GLY A 422 15.18 20.88 10.14
C GLY A 422 15.27 21.46 8.73
N PHE A 423 14.67 20.81 7.73
CA PHE A 423 14.50 21.40 6.41
C PHE A 423 13.56 22.60 6.50
N ALA A 424 13.97 23.73 5.92
CA ALA A 424 13.20 24.96 5.90
C ALA A 424 12.35 25.02 4.63
N LEU A 425 11.05 24.77 4.75
CA LEU A 425 10.12 24.92 3.64
C LEU A 425 9.53 26.33 3.65
N GLU A 426 9.90 27.12 2.65
CA GLU A 426 9.32 28.44 2.44
C GLU A 426 7.90 28.31 1.88
N THR A 427 6.96 29.03 2.48
CA THR A 427 5.58 29.08 1.99
C THR A 427 5.11 30.53 1.92
N PRO A 428 4.04 30.84 1.16
CA PRO A 428 3.42 32.16 1.18
C PRO A 428 2.92 32.61 2.56
N PHE A 429 2.86 31.70 3.53
CA PHE A 429 2.42 31.96 4.90
C PHE A 429 3.59 32.08 5.89
N GLY A 430 4.84 31.91 5.43
CA GLY A 430 6.06 31.87 6.24
C GLY A 430 6.76 30.52 6.19
N THR A 431 7.94 30.44 6.82
CA THR A 431 8.78 29.24 6.80
C THR A 431 8.29 28.17 7.79
N ILE A 432 8.17 26.93 7.31
CA ILE A 432 7.81 25.75 8.09
C ILE A 432 9.03 24.83 8.16
N TYR A 433 9.42 24.41 9.36
CA TYR A 433 10.51 23.46 9.55
C TYR A 433 9.98 22.04 9.69
N SER A 434 10.66 21.09 9.03
CA SER A 434 10.35 19.67 9.15
C SER A 434 10.78 19.09 10.50
N THR A 435 10.03 18.08 10.98
CA THR A 435 10.28 17.43 12.27
C THR A 435 11.28 16.29 12.15
N ASN A 436 11.87 15.86 13.26
CA ASN A 436 12.65 14.63 13.31
C ASN A 436 11.70 13.42 13.30
N ILE A 437 11.86 12.51 12.34
CA ILE A 437 11.03 11.30 12.18
C ILE A 437 11.81 10.01 12.46
N THR A 438 13.01 10.12 13.03
CA THR A 438 13.79 8.95 13.49
C THR A 438 13.18 8.37 14.78
N PRO A 439 13.50 7.12 15.16
CA PRO A 439 12.97 6.51 16.39
C PRO A 439 13.63 7.02 17.67
N ASP A 440 14.28 8.18 17.64
CA ASP A 440 14.76 8.83 18.86
C ASP A 440 13.59 9.13 19.82
N ALA A 441 13.74 8.76 21.08
CA ALA A 441 12.66 8.83 22.06
C ALA A 441 12.41 10.25 22.58
N GLU A 442 13.41 11.14 22.52
CA GLU A 442 13.29 12.50 23.07
C GLU A 442 12.85 13.52 22.01
N THR A 443 13.41 13.41 20.82
CA THR A 443 13.29 14.41 19.75
C THR A 443 12.59 13.90 18.50
N GLY A 444 12.48 12.58 18.34
CA GLY A 444 11.87 11.92 17.19
C GLY A 444 10.50 11.28 17.50
N ILE A 445 10.18 10.21 16.76
CA ILE A 445 8.92 9.46 16.88
C ILE A 445 9.05 8.18 17.73
N GLY A 446 10.16 7.99 18.46
CA GLY A 446 10.46 6.76 19.21
C GLY A 446 9.42 6.35 20.25
N LEU A 447 8.59 7.29 20.71
CA LEU A 447 7.51 7.08 21.68
C LEU A 447 6.12 6.99 21.04
N TRP A 448 6.03 7.01 19.71
CA TRP A 448 4.75 7.02 19.01
C TRP A 448 4.28 5.59 18.77
N SER A 449 3.07 5.27 19.22
CA SER A 449 2.38 4.06 18.77
C SER A 449 2.00 4.17 17.29
N TYR A 450 1.78 3.03 16.63
CA TYR A 450 1.25 3.03 15.27
C TYR A 450 -0.06 3.85 15.15
N ALA A 451 -0.95 3.77 16.13
CA ALA A 451 -2.20 4.57 16.13
C ALA A 451 -1.94 6.08 16.17
N ALA A 452 -0.90 6.54 16.87
CA ALA A 452 -0.49 7.94 16.87
C ALA A 452 0.14 8.36 15.53
N PHE A 453 0.98 7.49 14.96
CA PHE A 453 1.58 7.70 13.64
C PHE A 453 0.53 7.77 12.53
N GLU A 454 -0.35 6.79 12.43
CA GLU A 454 -1.46 6.74 11.48
C GLU A 454 -2.36 7.98 11.63
N ARG A 455 -2.67 8.41 12.87
CA ARG A 455 -3.47 9.62 13.10
C ARG A 455 -2.78 10.87 12.55
N ALA A 456 -1.46 11.00 12.71
CA ALA A 456 -0.72 12.11 12.13
C ALA A 456 -0.75 12.05 10.60
N MET A 457 -0.41 10.90 10.03
CA MET A 457 -0.33 10.70 8.58
C MET A 457 -1.68 10.83 7.87
N ARG A 458 -2.78 10.38 8.48
CA ARG A 458 -4.11 10.42 7.86
C ARG A 458 -4.90 11.68 8.17
N LYS A 459 -4.75 12.25 9.37
CA LYS A 459 -5.63 13.33 9.87
C LYS A 459 -4.91 14.65 10.12
N GLY A 460 -3.59 14.67 10.03
CA GLY A 460 -2.78 15.83 10.38
C GLY A 460 -2.87 16.16 11.87
N ILE A 461 -2.90 15.16 12.75
CA ILE A 461 -2.99 15.35 14.21
C ILE A 461 -1.88 14.54 14.89
N ALA A 462 -0.93 15.26 15.48
CA ALA A 462 0.22 14.69 16.17
C ALA A 462 -0.20 13.87 17.41
N ARG A 463 0.73 13.11 18.00
CA ARG A 463 0.50 12.27 19.18
C ARG A 463 -0.11 13.03 20.37
N ASP A 464 0.33 14.26 20.59
CA ASP A 464 -0.11 15.17 21.66
C ASP A 464 -1.48 15.84 21.40
N GLY A 465 -2.07 15.64 20.22
CA GLY A 465 -3.33 16.27 19.80
C GLY A 465 -3.15 17.56 19.01
N THR A 466 -1.92 18.02 18.77
CA THR A 466 -1.63 19.22 17.99
C THR A 466 -1.95 19.00 16.51
N HIS A 467 -2.65 19.95 15.90
CA HIS A 467 -2.88 19.94 14.45
C HIS A 467 -1.59 20.28 13.68
N LEU A 468 -1.25 19.45 12.71
CA LEU A 468 -0.12 19.61 11.81
C LEU A 468 -0.52 20.52 10.65
N TYR A 469 0.39 21.40 10.19
CA TYR A 469 0.10 22.24 9.02
C TYR A 469 0.03 21.37 7.77
N PRO A 470 -0.86 21.68 6.80
CA PRO A 470 -1.03 20.90 5.57
C PRO A 470 0.16 20.98 4.60
N ALA A 471 1.24 21.65 4.98
CA ALA A 471 2.56 21.47 4.34
C ALA A 471 3.10 20.05 4.53
N PHE A 472 2.73 19.39 5.63
CA PHE A 472 2.84 17.95 5.75
C PHE A 472 1.67 17.33 4.94
N PRO A 473 1.92 16.54 3.88
CA PRO A 473 0.89 16.13 2.92
C PRO A 473 -0.02 15.00 3.44
N TYR A 474 -0.54 15.14 4.65
CA TYR A 474 -1.47 14.17 5.26
C TYR A 474 -2.78 14.02 4.48
N THR A 475 -3.14 14.98 3.63
CA THR A 475 -4.28 14.86 2.71
C THR A 475 -4.06 13.79 1.64
N ALA A 476 -2.83 13.63 1.16
CA ALA A 476 -2.43 12.58 0.23
C ALA A 476 -2.20 11.26 0.97
N PHE A 477 -1.44 11.29 2.07
CA PHE A 477 -1.16 10.09 2.87
C PHE A 477 -2.43 9.44 3.47
N ALA A 478 -3.51 10.21 3.65
CA ALA A 478 -4.83 9.65 3.97
C ALA A 478 -5.29 8.57 2.98
N LYS A 479 -4.84 8.61 1.71
CA LYS A 479 -5.18 7.65 0.66
C LYS A 479 -4.42 6.34 0.75
N MET A 480 -3.30 6.31 1.47
CA MET A 480 -2.48 5.11 1.62
C MET A 480 -3.27 3.94 2.23
N SER A 481 -3.01 2.73 1.75
CA SER A 481 -3.59 1.53 2.33
C SER A 481 -3.07 1.34 3.75
N GLU A 482 -3.83 0.63 4.58
CA GLU A 482 -3.41 0.34 5.94
C GLU A 482 -2.08 -0.45 6.00
N PRO A 483 -1.86 -1.47 5.14
CA PRO A 483 -0.59 -2.19 5.11
C PRO A 483 0.60 -1.30 4.75
N ASP A 484 0.46 -0.38 3.79
CA ASP A 484 1.54 0.53 3.42
C ASP A 484 1.85 1.54 4.52
N MET A 485 0.83 1.99 5.26
CA MET A 485 1.00 2.86 6.42
C MET A 485 1.75 2.15 7.56
N LEU A 486 1.40 0.90 7.83
CA LEU A 486 2.07 0.07 8.84
C LEU A 486 3.52 -0.24 8.42
N ALA A 487 3.75 -0.58 7.16
CA ALA A 487 5.08 -0.83 6.63
C ALA A 487 5.96 0.43 6.73
N LEU A 488 5.43 1.61 6.40
CA LEU A 488 6.14 2.88 6.58
C LEU A 488 6.52 3.12 8.04
N TYR A 489 5.58 2.92 8.97
CA TYR A 489 5.86 3.02 10.41
C TYR A 489 6.97 2.06 10.85
N ALA A 490 6.87 0.79 10.44
CA ALA A 490 7.88 -0.23 10.72
C ALA A 490 9.27 0.17 10.21
N TYR A 491 9.36 0.64 8.96
CA TYR A 491 10.60 1.11 8.38
C TYR A 491 11.18 2.30 9.16
N LEU A 492 10.40 3.34 9.43
CA LEU A 492 10.88 4.51 10.19
C LEU A 492 11.33 4.14 11.60
N MET A 493 10.58 3.27 12.30
CA MET A 493 10.92 2.83 13.65
C MET A 493 12.14 1.89 13.73
N SER A 494 12.57 1.33 12.59
CA SER A 494 13.78 0.51 12.50
C SER A 494 15.04 1.27 12.10
N GLN A 495 14.92 2.56 11.76
CA GLN A 495 16.07 3.37 11.36
C GLN A 495 16.97 3.72 12.55
N PRO A 496 18.24 4.11 12.33
CA PRO A 496 19.08 4.65 13.38
C PRO A 496 18.42 5.86 14.07
N PRO A 497 18.36 5.90 15.41
CA PRO A 497 17.84 7.07 16.12
C PRO A 497 18.83 8.23 16.02
N VAL A 498 18.33 9.43 15.74
CA VAL A 498 19.13 10.65 15.71
C VAL A 498 18.55 11.63 16.71
N LYS A 499 19.30 11.98 17.75
CA LYS A 499 18.91 12.99 18.73
C LYS A 499 19.15 14.38 18.16
N HIS A 500 18.11 14.99 17.60
CA HIS A 500 18.16 16.32 17.00
C HIS A 500 16.81 17.02 17.16
N ALA A 501 16.83 18.20 17.77
CA ALA A 501 15.65 19.05 17.93
C ALA A 501 15.64 20.13 16.84
N PRO A 502 14.85 19.99 15.76
CA PRO A 502 14.82 20.98 14.70
C PRO A 502 14.23 22.32 15.17
N PRO A 503 14.51 23.42 14.45
CA PRO A 503 13.90 24.71 14.73
C PRO A 503 12.37 24.63 14.77
N LYS A 504 11.73 25.39 15.66
CA LYS A 504 10.26 25.42 15.76
C LYS A 504 9.69 26.37 14.70
N THR A 505 8.70 25.89 13.96
CA THR A 505 7.89 26.71 13.05
C THR A 505 7.18 27.83 13.79
N SER A 506 7.45 29.08 13.40
CA SER A 506 6.82 30.29 13.94
C SER A 506 6.22 31.11 12.80
N LEU A 507 4.93 30.89 12.51
CA LEU A 507 4.20 31.64 11.48
C LEU A 507 3.64 32.97 12.05
N PRO A 508 3.38 33.98 11.22
CA PRO A 508 2.70 35.20 11.64
C PRO A 508 1.23 34.94 12.00
N PHE A 509 0.64 35.83 12.81
CA PHE A 509 -0.80 35.80 13.09
C PHE A 509 -1.62 36.03 11.82
N PRO A 510 -2.74 35.31 11.59
CA PRO A 510 -3.35 34.29 12.46
C PRO A 510 -2.86 32.85 12.21
N MET A 511 -1.89 32.65 11.30
CA MET A 511 -1.42 31.32 10.89
C MET A 511 -0.70 30.56 12.01
N ASN A 512 -0.22 31.24 13.05
CA ASN A 512 0.32 30.61 14.27
C ASN A 512 -0.72 29.86 15.11
N LEU A 513 -2.02 30.13 14.93
CA LEU A 513 -3.09 29.50 15.71
C LEU A 513 -3.39 28.10 15.17
N ARG A 514 -2.69 27.08 15.66
CA ARG A 514 -2.87 25.66 15.26
C ARG A 514 -4.33 25.18 15.20
N PRO A 515 -5.26 25.56 16.11
CA PRO A 515 -6.66 25.15 16.02
C PRO A 515 -7.39 25.60 14.75
N THR A 516 -6.92 26.65 14.08
CA THR A 516 -7.52 27.10 12.81
C THR A 516 -7.39 26.04 11.70
N VAL A 517 -6.39 25.16 11.79
CA VAL A 517 -6.23 24.01 10.89
C VAL A 517 -7.38 23.01 11.02
N ALA A 518 -8.03 22.90 12.18
CA ALA A 518 -9.22 22.05 12.32
C ALA A 518 -10.36 22.52 11.40
N GLY A 519 -10.56 23.83 11.29
CA GLY A 519 -11.51 24.43 10.35
C GLY A 519 -11.09 24.23 8.89
N TRP A 520 -9.79 24.30 8.59
CA TRP A 520 -9.24 23.98 7.27
C TRP A 520 -9.50 22.51 6.90
N ASN A 521 -9.24 21.57 7.82
CA ASN A 521 -9.51 20.15 7.61
C ASN A 521 -10.99 19.89 7.33
N TRP A 522 -11.89 20.54 8.07
CA TRP A 522 -13.32 20.41 7.84
C TRP A 522 -13.75 20.86 6.43
N LEU A 523 -13.06 21.83 5.83
CA LEU A 523 -13.36 22.34 4.49
C LEU A 523 -12.69 21.54 3.37
N PHE A 524 -11.45 21.07 3.57
CA PHE A 524 -10.57 20.64 2.48
C PHE A 524 -9.99 19.24 2.63
N HIS A 525 -10.14 18.58 3.78
CA HIS A 525 -9.53 17.29 4.04
C HIS A 525 -10.55 16.14 3.94
N ASP A 526 -10.16 15.09 3.22
CA ASP A 526 -10.88 13.82 3.13
C ASP A 526 -9.98 12.70 3.67
N ASP A 527 -10.29 12.23 4.87
CA ASP A 527 -9.53 11.21 5.61
C ASP A 527 -9.81 9.76 5.15
N SER A 528 -10.58 9.59 4.07
CA SER A 528 -10.86 8.26 3.51
C SER A 528 -9.68 7.68 2.75
N ALA A 529 -9.39 6.40 3.01
CA ALA A 529 -8.42 5.63 2.23
C ALA A 529 -8.85 5.48 0.77
N PHE A 530 -7.87 5.25 -0.12
CA PHE A 530 -8.12 5.02 -1.54
C PHE A 530 -9.10 3.85 -1.74
N ARG A 531 -10.02 4.03 -2.67
CA ARG A 531 -10.96 2.99 -3.11
C ARG A 531 -10.75 2.75 -4.61
N PRO A 532 -10.34 1.54 -5.01
CA PRO A 532 -10.19 1.19 -6.41
C PRO A 532 -11.49 1.38 -7.19
N ASP A 533 -11.36 1.86 -8.43
CA ASP A 533 -12.46 1.91 -9.39
C ASP A 533 -12.55 0.55 -10.10
N ALA A 534 -13.64 -0.18 -9.86
CA ALA A 534 -13.88 -1.50 -10.46
C ALA A 534 -14.00 -1.48 -11.99
N SER A 535 -14.28 -0.32 -12.59
CA SER A 535 -14.33 -0.13 -14.05
C SER A 535 -12.95 0.05 -14.69
N LYS A 536 -11.90 0.21 -13.88
CA LYS A 536 -10.52 0.45 -14.34
C LYS A 536 -9.64 -0.77 -14.16
N SER A 537 -8.52 -0.80 -14.89
CA SER A 537 -7.52 -1.86 -14.76
C SER A 537 -6.80 -1.78 -13.41
N ALA A 538 -6.20 -2.89 -12.98
CA ALA A 538 -5.37 -2.91 -11.76
C ALA A 538 -4.19 -1.94 -11.85
N MET A 539 -3.54 -1.85 -13.02
CA MET A 539 -2.45 -0.92 -13.29
C MET A 539 -2.88 0.55 -13.17
N TRP A 540 -4.07 0.89 -13.68
CA TRP A 540 -4.62 2.25 -13.54
C TRP A 540 -4.91 2.59 -12.08
N ASN A 541 -5.53 1.68 -11.33
CA ASN A 541 -5.82 1.87 -9.91
C ASN A 541 -4.53 1.98 -9.07
N ARG A 542 -3.51 1.18 -9.39
CA ARG A 542 -2.18 1.26 -8.76
C ARG A 542 -1.52 2.61 -9.02
N GLY A 543 -1.55 3.07 -10.28
CA GLY A 543 -0.99 4.37 -10.66
C GLY A 543 -1.70 5.52 -9.96
N LYS A 544 -3.04 5.50 -9.92
CA LYS A 544 -3.82 6.50 -9.19
C LYS A 544 -3.53 6.49 -7.69
N TYR A 545 -3.46 5.31 -7.08
CA TYR A 545 -3.11 5.16 -5.67
C TYR A 545 -1.75 5.77 -5.34
N LEU A 546 -0.74 5.53 -6.18
CA LEU A 546 0.59 6.10 -6.00
C LEU A 546 0.57 7.61 -6.18
N VAL A 547 -0.02 8.11 -7.26
CA VAL A 547 -0.06 9.54 -7.59
C VAL A 547 -0.86 10.37 -6.59
N ASP A 548 -2.03 9.91 -6.16
CA ASP A 548 -2.89 10.60 -5.19
C ASP A 548 -2.42 10.40 -3.74
N GLY A 549 -1.73 9.29 -3.49
CA GLY A 549 -1.42 8.80 -2.15
C GLY A 549 0.05 8.93 -1.83
N ALA A 550 0.78 7.81 -1.91
CA ALA A 550 2.14 7.72 -1.41
C ALA A 550 3.10 8.71 -2.07
N ALA A 551 3.01 8.92 -3.39
CA ALA A 551 3.89 9.83 -4.14
C ALA A 551 3.36 11.27 -4.25
N HIS A 552 2.13 11.52 -3.80
CA HIS A 552 1.54 12.85 -3.60
C HIS A 552 1.80 13.86 -4.74
N CYS A 553 1.81 13.45 -6.01
CA CYS A 553 2.27 14.29 -7.11
C CYS A 553 1.45 15.60 -7.25
N GLY A 554 0.19 15.56 -6.81
CA GLY A 554 -0.68 16.73 -6.71
C GLY A 554 -0.13 17.84 -5.80
N ALA A 555 0.70 17.51 -4.82
CA ALA A 555 1.33 18.45 -3.91
C ALA A 555 2.23 19.46 -4.64
N CYS A 556 2.82 19.11 -5.78
CA CYS A 556 3.59 20.07 -6.59
C CYS A 556 2.85 20.45 -7.88
N HIS A 557 2.13 19.49 -8.48
CA HIS A 557 1.55 19.65 -9.82
C HIS A 557 0.08 20.06 -9.84
N THR A 558 -0.52 20.45 -8.72
CA THR A 558 -1.90 20.99 -8.66
C THR A 558 -1.90 22.41 -8.11
N PRO A 559 -2.59 23.37 -8.73
CA PRO A 559 -2.59 24.74 -8.26
C PRO A 559 -3.41 24.85 -6.97
N ARG A 560 -2.94 25.69 -6.04
CA ARG A 560 -3.60 25.92 -4.76
C ARG A 560 -4.56 27.11 -4.78
N ASN A 561 -5.54 27.10 -3.89
CA ASN A 561 -6.39 28.24 -3.59
C ASN A 561 -5.70 29.19 -2.59
N ARG A 562 -6.33 30.33 -2.29
CA ARG A 562 -5.74 31.36 -1.40
C ARG A 562 -5.54 30.89 0.06
N LEU A 563 -6.15 29.77 0.44
CA LEU A 563 -6.01 29.13 1.75
C LEU A 563 -5.02 27.94 1.71
N GLY A 564 -4.26 27.79 0.62
CA GLY A 564 -3.24 26.75 0.49
C GLY A 564 -3.76 25.35 0.16
N ALA A 565 -5.07 25.16 -0.05
CA ALA A 565 -5.62 23.86 -0.44
C ALA A 565 -5.55 23.63 -1.95
N GLU A 566 -5.26 22.40 -2.37
CA GLU A 566 -5.27 21.98 -3.76
C GLU A 566 -6.64 22.18 -4.41
N LYS A 567 -6.65 22.64 -5.66
CA LYS A 567 -7.88 22.78 -6.45
C LYS A 567 -8.21 21.45 -7.12
N GLY A 568 -9.43 20.94 -6.91
CA GLY A 568 -9.93 19.75 -7.60
C GLY A 568 -10.46 20.03 -9.02
N GLY A 569 -11.11 19.01 -9.61
CA GLY A 569 -11.74 19.11 -10.93
C GLY A 569 -10.72 19.28 -12.04
N LEU A 570 -10.97 20.19 -12.99
CA LEU A 570 -10.06 20.44 -14.14
C LEU A 570 -8.69 21.00 -13.74
N ALA A 571 -8.52 21.44 -12.49
CA ALA A 571 -7.25 21.93 -11.98
C ALA A 571 -6.34 20.80 -11.46
N TYR A 572 -6.87 19.60 -11.22
CA TYR A 572 -6.11 18.47 -10.74
C TYR A 572 -4.97 18.13 -11.73
N LEU A 573 -3.73 18.15 -11.25
CA LEU A 573 -2.51 17.93 -12.03
C LEU A 573 -2.28 18.89 -13.22
N ALA A 574 -2.92 20.06 -13.19
CA ALA A 574 -2.83 21.07 -14.24
C ALA A 574 -1.62 22.02 -14.11
N GLY A 575 -0.65 21.68 -13.25
CA GLY A 575 0.56 22.44 -12.96
C GLY A 575 0.53 23.07 -11.57
N GLY A 576 1.64 23.63 -11.13
CA GLY A 576 1.75 24.25 -9.81
C GLY A 576 3.11 24.88 -9.58
N GLU A 577 3.49 24.99 -8.32
CA GLU A 577 4.75 25.59 -7.90
C GLU A 577 5.29 24.80 -6.71
N ALA A 578 6.60 24.59 -6.69
CA ALA A 578 7.31 23.93 -5.59
C ALA A 578 8.68 24.56 -5.40
N GLU A 579 8.99 25.04 -4.20
CA GLU A 579 10.31 25.59 -3.83
C GLU A 579 10.81 26.68 -4.80
N GLY A 580 9.90 27.52 -5.30
CA GLY A 580 10.20 28.58 -6.29
C GLY A 580 10.27 28.12 -7.75
N TRP A 581 10.13 26.82 -8.02
CA TRP A 581 10.09 26.26 -9.37
C TRP A 581 8.65 26.16 -9.90
N ASP A 582 8.48 26.44 -11.20
CA ASP A 582 7.23 26.21 -11.92
C ASP A 582 7.09 24.70 -12.20
N ALA A 583 6.17 24.04 -11.49
CA ALA A 583 5.89 22.63 -11.70
C ALA A 583 4.97 22.47 -12.93
N PRO A 584 5.44 21.86 -14.03
CA PRO A 584 4.67 21.80 -15.27
C PRO A 584 3.39 20.96 -15.09
N ALA A 585 2.36 21.23 -15.89
CA ALA A 585 1.16 20.42 -15.88
C ALA A 585 1.47 18.96 -16.28
N LEU A 586 0.97 17.99 -15.51
CA LEU A 586 1.04 16.57 -15.90
C LEU A 586 -0.16 16.19 -16.78
N VAL A 587 -1.28 16.91 -16.65
CA VAL A 587 -2.48 16.77 -17.49
C VAL A 587 -2.64 18.02 -18.34
N GLY A 588 -2.80 17.83 -19.67
CA GLY A 588 -2.90 18.95 -20.60
C GLY A 588 -1.59 19.76 -20.73
N HIS A 589 -0.46 19.08 -20.54
CA HIS A 589 0.87 19.67 -20.63
C HIS A 589 1.08 20.40 -21.99
N ARG A 590 1.91 21.44 -21.98
CA ARG A 590 2.26 22.23 -23.17
C ARG A 590 3.77 22.26 -23.34
N GLY A 591 4.31 21.11 -23.75
CA GLY A 591 5.73 20.98 -24.11
C GLY A 591 5.94 21.17 -25.61
N PRO A 592 7.21 21.23 -26.07
CA PRO A 592 7.53 21.28 -27.50
C PRO A 592 6.98 20.07 -28.27
N VAL A 593 6.92 18.92 -27.60
CA VAL A 593 6.34 17.67 -28.10
C VAL A 593 5.41 17.06 -27.05
N PRO A 594 4.40 16.28 -27.45
CA PRO A 594 3.53 15.56 -26.54
C PRO A 594 4.26 14.45 -25.76
N TRP A 595 3.94 14.27 -24.47
CA TRP A 595 4.46 13.15 -23.67
C TRP A 595 3.80 11.83 -24.09
N THR A 596 4.62 10.80 -24.31
CA THR A 596 4.17 9.42 -24.45
C THR A 596 4.31 8.70 -23.11
N GLU A 597 3.58 7.59 -22.92
CA GLU A 597 3.71 6.77 -21.70
C GLU A 597 5.16 6.30 -21.50
N LYS A 598 5.81 5.87 -22.58
CA LYS A 598 7.22 5.46 -22.55
C LYS A 598 8.16 6.59 -22.16
N ALA A 599 8.01 7.77 -22.75
CA ALA A 599 8.87 8.92 -22.44
C ALA A 599 8.70 9.37 -20.97
N LEU A 600 7.47 9.35 -20.45
CA LEU A 600 7.20 9.66 -19.04
C LEU A 600 7.81 8.60 -18.12
N PHE A 601 7.65 7.33 -18.44
CA PHE A 601 8.29 6.24 -17.71
C PHE A 601 9.81 6.38 -17.68
N ASP A 602 10.46 6.63 -18.84
CA ASP A 602 11.91 6.79 -18.93
C ASP A 602 12.38 7.98 -18.08
N TYR A 603 11.66 9.11 -18.13
CA TYR A 603 11.97 10.29 -17.31
C TYR A 603 11.85 10.01 -15.81
N LEU A 604 10.76 9.40 -15.36
CA LEU A 604 10.57 9.07 -13.94
C LEU A 604 11.53 7.98 -13.43
N ARG A 605 12.02 7.12 -14.33
CA ARG A 605 12.92 6.01 -13.98
C ARG A 605 14.40 6.39 -13.96
N THR A 606 14.80 7.35 -14.82
CA THR A 606 16.21 7.66 -15.10
C THR A 606 16.55 9.14 -14.93
N GLY A 607 15.54 10.01 -14.76
CA GLY A 607 15.73 11.46 -14.73
C GLY A 607 15.93 12.09 -16.09
N PHE A 608 15.74 11.35 -17.19
CA PHE A 608 15.89 11.87 -18.54
C PHE A 608 14.88 11.28 -19.52
N SER A 609 14.34 12.15 -20.38
CA SER A 609 13.70 11.78 -21.63
C SER A 609 14.36 12.53 -22.78
N LYS A 610 14.58 11.83 -23.89
CA LYS A 610 15.16 12.41 -25.11
C LYS A 610 14.30 13.54 -25.67
N GLU A 611 12.99 13.44 -25.44
CA GLU A 611 11.95 14.32 -25.95
C GLU A 611 11.65 15.51 -25.02
N HIS A 612 12.07 15.45 -23.75
CA HIS A 612 11.63 16.42 -22.74
C HIS A 612 12.74 17.02 -21.87
N GLY A 613 13.93 16.43 -21.88
CA GLY A 613 15.09 16.90 -21.12
C GLY A 613 15.33 16.13 -19.81
N VAL A 614 16.06 16.77 -18.90
CA VAL A 614 16.58 16.19 -17.65
C VAL A 614 15.79 16.72 -16.45
N ALA A 615 15.60 15.88 -15.43
CA ALA A 615 15.04 16.30 -14.14
C ALA A 615 16.01 17.22 -13.40
N ALA A 616 15.51 18.36 -12.94
CA ALA A 616 16.27 19.38 -12.23
C ALA A 616 15.45 19.93 -11.05
N GLY A 617 16.12 20.66 -10.16
CA GLY A 617 15.47 21.26 -8.99
C GLY A 617 14.77 20.22 -8.11
N PRO A 618 13.56 20.51 -7.60
CA PRO A 618 12.81 19.61 -6.72
C PRO A 618 12.50 18.24 -7.34
N MET A 619 12.44 18.12 -8.67
CA MET A 619 12.20 16.84 -9.34
C MET A 619 13.42 15.91 -9.34
N GLY A 620 14.63 16.42 -9.08
CA GLY A 620 15.84 15.59 -9.02
C GLY A 620 15.74 14.49 -7.95
N PRO A 621 15.59 14.86 -6.66
CA PRO A 621 15.43 13.91 -5.57
C PRO A 621 14.20 13.00 -5.71
N VAL A 622 13.07 13.53 -6.21
CA VAL A 622 11.85 12.74 -6.49
C VAL A 622 12.19 11.60 -7.46
N VAL A 623 12.89 11.90 -8.55
CA VAL A 623 13.28 10.88 -9.53
C VAL A 623 14.32 9.91 -8.95
N THR A 624 15.26 10.37 -8.12
CA THR A 624 16.16 9.46 -7.40
C THR A 624 15.35 8.43 -6.58
N GLY A 625 14.35 8.88 -5.81
CA GLY A 625 13.47 8.00 -5.05
C GLY A 625 12.68 7.03 -5.94
N LEU A 626 12.05 7.53 -7.00
CA LEU A 626 11.29 6.72 -7.96
C LEU A 626 12.17 5.70 -8.70
N SER A 627 13.44 6.02 -8.97
CA SER A 627 14.39 5.12 -9.63
C SER A 627 14.75 3.88 -8.79
N GLU A 628 14.51 3.92 -7.48
CA GLU A 628 14.71 2.79 -6.58
C GLU A 628 13.45 1.95 -6.36
N LEU A 629 12.30 2.40 -6.86
CA LEU A 629 11.04 1.66 -6.77
C LEU A 629 11.00 0.49 -7.77
N PRO A 630 10.14 -0.52 -7.54
CA PRO A 630 9.85 -1.53 -8.54
C PRO A 630 9.42 -0.88 -9.87
N GLU A 631 9.95 -1.38 -10.98
CA GLU A 631 9.65 -0.83 -12.31
C GLU A 631 8.15 -0.75 -12.61
N SER A 632 7.39 -1.74 -12.12
CA SER A 632 5.93 -1.79 -12.26
C SER A 632 5.23 -0.60 -11.62
N ASP A 633 5.77 -0.04 -10.55
CA ASP A 633 5.17 1.10 -9.86
C ASP A 633 5.39 2.40 -10.65
N VAL A 634 6.62 2.63 -11.11
CA VAL A 634 6.94 3.77 -12.00
C VAL A 634 6.12 3.70 -13.29
N ARG A 635 5.95 2.50 -13.84
CA ARG A 635 5.11 2.26 -15.02
C ARG A 635 3.62 2.53 -14.74
N ALA A 636 3.12 2.13 -13.58
CA ALA A 636 1.74 2.40 -13.17
C ALA A 636 1.49 3.91 -13.01
N ILE A 637 2.43 4.65 -12.41
CA ILE A 637 2.39 6.12 -12.32
C ILE A 637 2.30 6.74 -13.71
N ALA A 638 3.22 6.36 -14.62
CA ALA A 638 3.25 6.87 -15.98
C ALA A 638 1.93 6.58 -16.72
N HIS A 639 1.44 5.33 -16.65
CA HIS A 639 0.18 4.92 -17.28
C HIS A 639 -1.03 5.68 -16.75
N TYR A 640 -1.12 5.89 -15.43
CA TYR A 640 -2.22 6.67 -14.86
C TYR A 640 -2.18 8.12 -15.35
N ILE A 641 -1.04 8.80 -15.27
CA ILE A 641 -0.90 10.19 -15.70
C ILE A 641 -1.24 10.35 -17.18
N THR A 642 -0.68 9.51 -18.07
CA THR A 642 -0.95 9.62 -19.51
C THR A 642 -2.38 9.26 -19.86
N SER A 643 -3.05 8.38 -19.10
CA SER A 643 -4.48 8.06 -19.32
C SER A 643 -5.43 9.24 -19.12
N LEU A 644 -4.97 10.31 -18.44
CA LEU A 644 -5.75 11.53 -18.21
C LEU A 644 -5.69 12.50 -19.41
N SER A 645 -4.83 12.23 -20.39
CA SER A 645 -4.68 13.02 -21.62
C SER A 645 -4.98 12.15 -22.86
N PRO A 646 -5.27 12.76 -24.03
CA PRO A 646 -5.37 12.01 -25.28
C PRO A 646 -4.09 11.21 -25.53
N GLN A 647 -4.24 9.94 -25.90
CA GLN A 647 -3.12 9.07 -26.20
C GLN A 647 -2.35 9.57 -27.43
N VAL A 648 -1.03 9.47 -27.36
CA VAL A 648 -0.10 10.01 -28.36
C VAL A 648 0.69 8.86 -28.95
N ASP A 649 0.71 8.77 -30.28
CA ASP A 649 1.51 7.79 -31.00
C ASP A 649 3.01 8.11 -30.90
N GLU A 650 3.83 7.11 -30.59
CA GLU A 650 5.28 7.29 -30.38
C GLU A 650 6.01 7.74 -31.65
N ALA A 651 5.61 7.25 -32.83
CA ALA A 651 6.23 7.65 -34.09
C ALA A 651 5.88 9.10 -34.44
N ALA A 652 4.64 9.53 -34.15
CA ALA A 652 4.23 10.92 -34.29
C ALA A 652 5.01 11.84 -33.33
N ALA A 653 5.17 11.44 -32.06
CA ALA A 653 5.97 12.20 -31.08
C ALA A 653 7.44 12.31 -31.50
N ALA A 654 8.06 11.20 -31.95
CA ALA A 654 9.45 11.21 -32.42
C ALA A 654 9.64 12.06 -33.69
N SER A 655 8.67 12.04 -34.61
CA SER A 655 8.69 12.90 -35.80
C SER A 655 8.60 14.38 -35.43
N ALA A 656 7.71 14.74 -34.50
CA ALA A 656 7.61 16.09 -33.96
C ALA A 656 8.91 16.52 -33.26
N ALA A 657 9.53 15.63 -32.48
CA ALA A 657 10.78 15.89 -31.78
C ALA A 657 11.92 16.18 -32.77
N LYS A 658 12.04 15.40 -33.84
CA LYS A 658 13.03 15.66 -34.89
C LYS A 658 12.83 17.01 -35.58
N LYS A 659 11.58 17.42 -35.79
CA LYS A 659 11.29 18.74 -36.39
C LYS A 659 11.67 19.88 -35.45
N GLN A 660 11.45 19.70 -34.16
CA GLN A 660 11.66 20.74 -33.14
C GLN A 660 13.12 20.83 -32.67
N SER A 661 13.89 19.74 -32.72
CA SER A 661 15.26 19.68 -32.20
C SER A 661 16.24 20.63 -32.89
N ASP A 662 16.05 20.87 -34.18
CA ASP A 662 16.96 21.68 -35.00
C ASP A 662 16.81 23.19 -34.70
N GLY A 663 15.69 23.58 -34.07
CA GLY A 663 15.26 24.95 -33.75
C GLY A 663 15.20 25.91 -34.95
N ALA A 664 15.07 27.20 -34.68
CA ALA A 664 14.91 28.25 -35.68
C ALA A 664 16.20 28.60 -36.46
N ASP A 665 16.07 29.08 -37.69
CA ASP A 665 17.21 29.56 -38.50
C ASP A 665 17.95 30.72 -37.83
N VAL A 666 19.26 30.84 -38.06
CA VAL A 666 20.12 31.90 -37.47
C VAL A 666 19.61 33.32 -37.79
N VAL A 667 18.87 33.49 -38.88
CA VAL A 667 18.23 34.77 -39.25
C VAL A 667 17.16 35.20 -38.23
N SER A 668 16.49 34.26 -37.57
CA SER A 668 15.45 34.53 -36.56
C SER A 668 15.98 35.07 -35.23
N VAL A 669 17.30 35.00 -35.02
CA VAL A 669 17.99 35.44 -33.79
C VAL A 669 18.90 36.66 -34.02
N MET A 670 18.75 37.34 -35.15
CA MET A 670 19.44 38.61 -35.42
C MET A 670 19.08 39.64 -34.34
N GLY A 671 20.08 40.31 -33.78
CA GLY A 671 19.95 41.24 -32.66
C GLY A 671 20.20 40.63 -31.27
N LEU A 672 20.47 39.32 -31.18
CA LEU A 672 20.80 38.61 -29.94
C LEU A 672 22.25 38.10 -29.92
N GLU A 673 23.17 38.83 -30.55
CA GLU A 673 24.55 38.36 -30.80
C GLU A 673 25.35 38.07 -29.52
N ARG A 674 25.13 38.83 -28.45
CA ARG A 674 25.81 38.61 -27.17
C ARG A 674 25.36 37.32 -26.49
N GLY A 675 24.06 37.05 -26.48
CA GLY A 675 23.49 35.79 -26.00
C GLY A 675 23.98 34.61 -26.82
N ARG A 676 24.05 34.76 -28.15
CA ARG A 676 24.62 33.75 -29.05
C ARG A 676 26.08 33.44 -28.74
N GLN A 677 26.92 34.46 -28.61
CA GLN A 677 28.35 34.28 -28.32
C GLN A 677 28.56 33.59 -26.96
N THR A 678 27.75 33.95 -25.96
CA THR A 678 27.76 33.31 -24.65
C THR A 678 27.37 31.83 -24.76
N PHE A 679 26.30 31.51 -25.49
CA PHE A 679 25.88 30.13 -25.71
C PHE A 679 26.93 29.30 -26.47
N GLU A 680 27.54 29.86 -27.52
CA GLU A 680 28.54 29.16 -28.33
C GLU A 680 29.81 28.82 -27.53
N THR A 681 30.20 29.70 -26.61
CA THR A 681 31.42 29.53 -25.82
C THR A 681 31.21 28.65 -24.59
N ALA A 682 30.05 28.76 -23.92
CA ALA A 682 29.81 28.09 -22.64
C ALA A 682 28.90 26.86 -22.73
N CYS A 683 27.96 26.80 -23.68
CA CYS A 683 26.87 25.83 -23.68
C CYS A 683 26.92 24.86 -24.87
N ALA A 684 27.34 25.32 -26.05
CA ALA A 684 27.22 24.57 -27.30
C ALA A 684 28.00 23.26 -27.32
N VAL A 685 29.10 23.14 -26.59
CA VAL A 685 29.87 21.88 -26.48
C VAL A 685 29.04 20.71 -25.94
N CYS A 686 28.00 21.00 -25.15
CA CYS A 686 27.07 20.02 -24.61
C CYS A 686 25.67 20.10 -25.23
N HIS A 687 25.20 21.29 -25.61
CA HIS A 687 23.80 21.52 -26.00
C HIS A 687 23.59 21.84 -27.48
N ALA A 688 24.64 21.82 -28.32
CA ALA A 688 24.48 22.00 -29.76
C ALA A 688 23.65 20.87 -30.40
N ALA A 689 23.12 21.13 -31.60
CA ALA A 689 22.23 20.23 -32.33
C ALA A 689 22.81 18.83 -32.61
N SER A 690 24.13 18.66 -32.57
CA SER A 690 24.80 17.35 -32.71
C SER A 690 24.86 16.54 -31.41
N GLY A 691 24.42 17.09 -30.27
CA GLY A 691 24.49 16.44 -28.96
C GLY A 691 25.88 16.48 -28.29
N GLY A 692 26.84 17.25 -28.81
CA GLY A 692 28.16 17.44 -28.17
C GLY A 692 29.08 16.21 -28.18
N VAL A 693 30.20 16.26 -27.43
CA VAL A 693 31.14 15.12 -27.27
C VAL A 693 30.66 14.17 -26.16
N GLY A 694 30.53 12.88 -26.49
CA GLY A 694 29.72 11.88 -25.77
C GLY A 694 30.31 11.26 -24.48
N HIS A 695 31.15 11.98 -23.74
CA HIS A 695 31.82 11.43 -22.54
C HIS A 695 31.38 12.04 -21.19
N LEU A 696 30.45 13.02 -21.14
CA LEU A 696 30.03 13.67 -19.86
C LEU A 696 28.51 13.56 -19.60
N GLY A 697 27.93 12.37 -19.77
CA GLY A 697 26.51 12.12 -19.46
C GLY A 697 25.55 12.46 -20.61
N VAL A 698 24.27 12.66 -20.28
CA VAL A 698 23.22 12.95 -21.27
C VAL A 698 23.31 14.37 -21.80
N ARG A 699 22.75 14.57 -22.99
CA ARG A 699 22.89 15.80 -23.78
C ARG A 699 21.52 16.25 -24.25
N PRO A 700 20.73 16.91 -23.36
CA PRO A 700 19.38 17.32 -23.71
C PRO A 700 19.44 18.38 -24.81
N LEU A 701 18.64 18.17 -25.86
CA LEU A 701 18.48 19.12 -26.95
C LEU A 701 17.62 20.28 -26.48
N MET A 702 18.12 21.51 -26.62
CA MET A 702 17.41 22.70 -26.11
C MET A 702 16.04 22.92 -26.75
N GLY A 703 15.87 22.57 -28.02
CA GLY A 703 14.56 22.62 -28.70
C GLY A 703 13.50 21.71 -28.09
N LEU A 704 13.92 20.67 -27.38
CA LEU A 704 13.05 19.67 -26.75
C LEU A 704 12.92 19.85 -25.24
N ASN A 705 13.72 20.72 -24.64
CA ASN A 705 13.67 20.95 -23.21
C ASN A 705 12.41 21.75 -22.85
N THR A 706 11.57 21.17 -21.99
CA THR A 706 10.30 21.78 -21.57
C THR A 706 10.51 23.17 -20.95
N SER A 707 11.60 23.40 -20.21
CA SER A 707 11.90 24.70 -19.58
C SER A 707 12.11 25.83 -20.59
N VAL A 708 12.60 25.52 -21.78
CA VAL A 708 12.80 26.50 -22.86
C VAL A 708 11.47 26.90 -23.50
N ALA A 709 10.47 26.01 -23.47
CA ALA A 709 9.14 26.25 -24.04
C ALA A 709 8.12 26.82 -23.04
N GLN A 710 8.41 26.80 -21.73
CA GLN A 710 7.50 27.33 -20.70
C GLN A 710 7.16 28.82 -20.89
N ASN A 711 6.01 29.22 -20.35
CA ASN A 711 5.55 30.62 -20.39
C ASN A 711 6.43 31.55 -19.56
N ARG A 712 7.06 31.00 -18.53
CA ARG A 712 7.90 31.70 -17.55
C ARG A 712 9.37 31.28 -17.73
N PRO A 713 10.33 32.22 -17.60
CA PRO A 713 11.75 31.92 -17.76
C PRO A 713 12.39 31.26 -16.53
N ASP A 714 11.70 31.26 -15.38
CA ASP A 714 12.25 30.97 -14.06
C ASP A 714 12.99 29.62 -14.00
N ASN A 715 12.39 28.54 -14.49
CA ASN A 715 13.03 27.22 -14.47
C ASN A 715 14.33 27.16 -15.28
N LEU A 716 14.35 27.79 -16.48
CA LEU A 716 15.58 27.86 -17.28
C LEU A 716 16.63 28.69 -16.55
N LEU A 717 16.24 29.83 -15.97
CA LEU A 717 17.14 30.69 -15.20
C LEU A 717 17.69 29.97 -13.96
N HIS A 718 16.87 29.23 -13.21
CA HIS A 718 17.35 28.43 -12.08
C HIS A 718 18.44 27.44 -12.52
N VAL A 719 18.24 26.74 -13.63
CA VAL A 719 19.26 25.81 -14.18
C VAL A 719 20.51 26.55 -14.65
N LEU A 720 20.37 27.70 -15.30
CA LEU A 720 21.53 28.50 -15.75
C LEU A 720 22.33 29.08 -14.57
N HIS A 721 21.67 29.53 -13.52
CA HIS A 721 22.32 30.07 -12.32
C HIS A 721 23.00 28.97 -11.51
N ASN A 722 22.24 27.93 -11.18
CA ASN A 722 22.62 26.96 -10.15
C ASN A 722 23.22 25.67 -10.71
N GLY A 723 23.05 25.40 -12.01
CA GLY A 723 23.48 24.14 -12.60
C GLY A 723 22.64 22.94 -12.14
N ILE A 724 23.20 21.76 -12.36
CA ILE A 724 22.68 20.46 -11.92
C ILE A 724 23.86 19.68 -11.33
N ASP A 725 24.23 20.05 -10.10
CA ASP A 725 25.40 19.52 -9.37
C ASP A 725 25.15 18.14 -8.78
N SER A 726 23.88 17.85 -8.47
CA SER A 726 23.40 16.57 -7.94
C SER A 726 22.31 16.02 -8.86
N PRO A 727 22.68 15.43 -10.01
CA PRO A 727 21.70 14.84 -10.92
C PRO A 727 20.97 13.67 -10.27
N ALA A 728 19.73 13.40 -10.74
CA ALA A 728 18.90 12.34 -10.21
C ALA A 728 19.56 10.95 -10.27
N THR A 729 20.34 10.69 -11.32
CA THR A 729 21.21 9.52 -11.46
C THR A 729 22.59 9.92 -11.99
N ALA A 730 23.60 9.11 -11.70
CA ALA A 730 25.00 9.41 -12.06
C ALA A 730 25.22 9.47 -13.59
N GLU A 731 24.45 8.70 -14.36
CA GLU A 731 24.53 8.59 -15.82
C GLU A 731 24.14 9.88 -16.54
N LEU A 732 23.38 10.76 -15.87
CA LEU A 732 22.97 12.04 -16.44
C LEU A 732 24.14 13.00 -16.62
N GLY A 733 25.20 12.84 -15.83
CA GLY A 733 26.30 13.80 -15.77
C GLY A 733 25.90 15.12 -15.10
N TYR A 734 26.88 16.00 -14.97
CA TYR A 734 26.76 17.30 -14.31
C TYR A 734 26.57 18.42 -15.33
N MET A 735 25.78 19.44 -14.96
CA MET A 735 25.70 20.71 -15.67
C MET A 735 26.20 21.84 -14.77
N PRO A 736 27.19 22.64 -15.18
CA PRO A 736 27.67 23.76 -14.39
C PRO A 736 26.64 24.87 -14.24
N GLY A 737 26.60 25.46 -13.04
CA GLY A 737 25.97 26.75 -12.80
C GLY A 737 26.86 27.90 -13.27
N PHE A 738 26.22 28.96 -13.76
CA PHE A 738 26.89 30.15 -14.30
C PHE A 738 26.56 31.41 -13.50
N GLY A 739 25.82 31.31 -12.39
CA GLY A 739 25.42 32.43 -11.56
C GLY A 739 26.61 33.30 -11.13
N ASP A 740 27.72 32.69 -10.72
CA ASP A 740 28.93 33.42 -10.30
C ASP A 740 29.79 33.96 -11.46
N VAL A 741 29.47 33.59 -12.70
CA VAL A 741 30.25 33.93 -13.90
C VAL A 741 29.61 35.07 -14.68
N TYR A 742 28.28 35.11 -14.75
CA TYR A 742 27.54 36.10 -15.52
C TYR A 742 26.66 36.97 -14.64
N ASP A 743 26.61 38.28 -14.95
CA ASP A 743 25.64 39.20 -14.34
C ASP A 743 24.21 38.95 -14.87
N ASP A 744 23.22 39.59 -14.23
CA ASP A 744 21.80 39.35 -14.57
C ASP A 744 21.42 39.81 -15.99
N ARG A 745 22.13 40.80 -16.53
CA ARG A 745 21.94 41.25 -17.91
C ARG A 745 22.50 40.23 -18.90
N GLN A 746 23.68 39.67 -18.64
CA GLN A 746 24.27 38.60 -19.45
C GLN A 746 23.40 37.33 -19.42
N MET A 747 22.85 36.99 -18.26
CA MET A 747 21.88 35.90 -18.13
C MET A 747 20.61 36.16 -18.93
N ALA A 748 20.08 37.39 -18.88
CA ALA A 748 18.91 37.78 -19.66
C ALA A 748 19.17 37.70 -21.18
N GLU A 749 20.32 38.20 -21.65
CA GLU A 749 20.73 38.13 -23.06
C GLU A 749 20.87 36.66 -23.52
N LEU A 750 21.45 35.78 -22.68
CA LEU A 750 21.57 34.35 -22.95
C LEU A 750 20.21 33.64 -23.01
N ALA A 751 19.34 33.86 -22.01
CA ALA A 751 18.01 33.25 -21.97
C ALA A 751 17.14 33.70 -23.14
N ALA A 752 17.21 34.99 -23.52
CA ALA A 752 16.51 35.52 -24.70
C ALA A 752 16.97 34.83 -25.98
N TYR A 753 18.27 34.63 -26.15
CA TYR A 753 18.82 33.89 -27.29
C TYR A 753 18.34 32.44 -27.32
N ILE A 754 18.42 31.72 -26.20
CA ILE A 754 17.98 30.32 -26.11
C ILE A 754 16.49 30.21 -26.49
N ARG A 755 15.64 31.06 -25.93
CA ARG A 755 14.20 31.11 -26.22
C ARG A 755 13.93 31.34 -27.71
N ALA A 756 14.54 32.39 -28.29
CA ALA A 756 14.33 32.72 -29.70
C ALA A 756 14.84 31.63 -30.64
N ARG A 757 15.99 31.00 -30.32
CA ARG A 757 16.59 29.96 -31.16
C ARG A 757 15.86 28.62 -31.09
N TYR A 758 15.36 28.24 -29.91
CA TYR A 758 14.91 26.86 -29.66
C TYR A 758 13.41 26.74 -29.36
N ALA A 759 12.71 27.84 -29.13
CA ALA A 759 11.25 27.89 -29.03
C ALA A 759 10.68 29.11 -29.79
N PRO A 760 10.93 29.24 -31.11
CA PRO A 760 10.55 30.42 -31.91
C PRO A 760 9.05 30.65 -32.02
N ASP A 761 8.24 29.59 -31.88
CA ASP A 761 6.79 29.67 -31.95
C ASP A 761 6.16 30.21 -30.65
N GLN A 762 6.97 30.41 -29.62
CA GLN A 762 6.52 30.92 -28.34
C GLN A 762 6.83 32.41 -28.19
N PRO A 763 6.00 33.17 -27.44
CA PRO A 763 6.29 34.57 -27.17
C PRO A 763 7.65 34.75 -26.49
N ALA A 764 8.34 35.83 -26.85
CA ALA A 764 9.52 36.28 -26.13
C ALA A 764 9.15 36.60 -24.67
N TRP A 765 10.02 36.22 -23.75
CA TRP A 765 9.86 36.58 -22.34
C TRP A 765 10.16 38.07 -22.13
N THR A 766 9.49 38.67 -21.16
CA THR A 766 9.73 40.06 -20.73
C THR A 766 10.49 40.07 -19.40
N ASP A 767 11.11 41.20 -19.08
CA ASP A 767 11.71 41.48 -17.77
C ASP A 767 12.75 40.45 -17.30
N LEU A 768 13.49 39.85 -18.25
CA LEU A 768 14.43 38.75 -17.99
C LEU A 768 15.55 39.12 -17.00
N GLU A 769 16.04 40.35 -17.01
CA GLU A 769 17.07 40.80 -16.06
C GLU A 769 16.53 40.82 -14.63
N GLN A 770 15.28 41.26 -14.44
CA GLN A 770 14.62 41.22 -13.14
C GLN A 770 14.35 39.77 -12.69
N ALA A 771 13.90 38.90 -13.62
CA ALA A 771 13.70 37.49 -13.32
C ALA A 771 15.01 36.79 -12.93
N SER A 772 16.12 37.12 -13.61
CA SER A 772 17.45 36.63 -13.26
C SER A 772 17.87 37.07 -11.86
N ALA A 773 17.68 38.35 -11.53
CA ALA A 773 18.01 38.88 -10.20
C ALA A 773 17.18 38.19 -9.09
N GLN A 774 15.90 37.91 -9.34
CA GLN A 774 15.03 37.19 -8.39
C GLN A 774 15.55 35.77 -8.11
N VAL A 775 15.91 35.02 -9.15
CA VAL A 775 16.48 33.67 -9.01
C VAL A 775 17.79 33.71 -8.21
N ARG A 776 18.67 34.67 -8.50
CA ARG A 776 19.94 34.85 -7.77
C ARG A 776 19.72 35.15 -6.29
N HIS A 777 18.75 36.00 -5.97
CA HIS A 777 18.43 36.33 -4.57
C HIS A 777 17.76 35.19 -3.81
N ALA A 778 17.04 34.29 -4.48
CA ALA A 778 16.41 33.13 -3.85
C ALA A 778 17.39 31.99 -3.52
N ALA A 779 18.59 32.00 -4.12
CA ALA A 779 19.63 30.99 -3.89
C ALA A 779 20.53 31.29 -2.66
N HIS A 780 20.36 32.46 -2.04
CA HIS A 780 21.12 32.95 -0.88
C HIS A 780 20.20 33.19 0.31
#